data_AF-A0A1Y2UWA4-F1
#
_entry.id   AF-A0A1Y2UWA4-F1
#
_cell.length_a   1.000
_cell.length_b   1.000
_cell.length_c   1.000
_cell.angle_alpha   90.00
_cell.angle_beta   90.00
_cell.angle_gamma   90.00
#
_symmetry.space_group_name_H-M   'P 1'
#
loop_
_entity.id
_entity.type
_entity.pdbx_description
1 polymer ?
#
loop_
_entity_poly.entity_id
_entity_poly.type
_entity_poly.pdbx_seq_one_letter_code
_entity_poly.pdbx_strand_id
1 'polypeptide(L)'
;MGRFEFTEQWVVPPYYPPSVRPIQELKPLMISSMTLMDSQRGGRTLVRVVTPSLRFRRMLTAMVDDEEGTAVPLELRKHPKEDEVEMVDIMRPGDVFLIKEPFLRPIGIKVYGLIVDHVSDFIRLQQTDGLMPLKWRDPESYSAKSRELRINGNDAVKEQNWGRAESLYTRAILTAKTTEEEQLARLNCALVNLHLDRPEKALNEARKAMGDGNMLREKSLFRVAKALYALGKYSLCLEKLGVLVQFFPKNSVAGIEIERVKQRLREEESGSYQFTNMHEQAKATPPFIDCATYVGSVAVRDSPGRGKGLFTTKPVKAGELLLCEKAFAYRYAEKDNPIGKRNMNMLTDLNDGFVCEGGQPNLITQVVQKIYHNPSQSEIFTSLHHGDYEPVAVSEVDGHPVVDSFLVMKIVLLNCFGAPRSSRESMETAIKDAGDKVSDSSPRYRTCGVWTLASRINHSCITNCRRSFIGDMLIIRASKDIKADTELFFAYNQPSRNETYKDTQKKFSKWGFTCDCALCLDKKSTSQTTLQTRKALCRDIKQASKPDVSIADMKKTMKTSLEKLSKTYPAGRDAALLPRVEMWHSCFELGKALVKKGKQAKGLEMFVKSLRALGYVIAEKAPTDSGRGGNKNKAMLEIKQWGEVNVYTVEVFVQMMHVYEKLAPQLCEVVKEYATVAYRIYCGEDVTISELYPELKQE
;
A
#
# COMPACT_ATOMS: atom_id res chain seq x y z
N MET A 1 -9.58 -6.73 30.13
CA MET A 1 -9.73 -5.72 29.06
C MET A 1 -8.47 -4.86 29.06
N GLY A 2 -7.57 -5.07 28.10
CA GLY A 2 -6.36 -4.24 28.00
C GLY A 2 -6.73 -2.83 27.57
N ARG A 3 -6.16 -1.81 28.23
CA ARG A 3 -6.25 -0.42 27.77
C ARG A 3 -5.65 -0.36 26.37
N PHE A 4 -6.49 -0.13 25.38
CA PHE A 4 -6.00 0.16 24.04
C PHE A 4 -5.54 1.62 24.03
N GLU A 5 -4.22 1.85 23.91
CA GLU A 5 -3.65 3.17 23.64
C GLU A 5 -3.89 3.50 22.16
N PHE A 6 -5.09 3.94 21.82
CA PHE A 6 -5.38 4.54 20.51
C PHE A 6 -5.21 6.05 20.61
N THR A 7 -4.60 6.69 19.60
CA THR A 7 -4.57 8.15 19.54
C THR A 7 -5.97 8.70 19.25
N GLU A 8 -6.70 8.14 18.26
CA GLU A 8 -8.02 8.64 17.86
C GLU A 8 -8.93 7.55 17.23
N GLN A 9 -10.25 7.73 17.36
CA GLN A 9 -11.30 6.89 16.75
C GLN A 9 -12.16 7.70 15.77
N TRP A 10 -12.39 7.16 14.57
CA TRP A 10 -13.29 7.71 13.56
C TRP A 10 -14.49 6.78 13.35
N VAL A 11 -15.70 7.30 13.58
CA VAL A 11 -16.95 6.62 13.21
C VAL A 11 -17.45 7.22 11.90
N VAL A 12 -17.67 6.38 10.90
CA VAL A 12 -18.13 6.83 9.58
C VAL A 12 -19.64 7.12 9.63
N PRO A 13 -20.10 8.29 9.18
CA PRO A 13 -21.54 8.57 9.07
C PRO A 13 -22.18 7.75 7.93
N PRO A 14 -23.53 7.77 7.81
CA PRO A 14 -24.20 7.30 6.60
C PRO A 14 -23.61 7.95 5.35
N TYR A 15 -23.40 7.16 4.30
CA TYR A 15 -22.83 7.67 3.05
C TYR A 15 -23.78 8.64 2.36
N TYR A 16 -23.19 9.68 1.75
CA TYR A 16 -23.87 10.60 0.86
C TYR A 16 -22.88 11.09 -0.20
N PRO A 17 -23.32 11.47 -1.40
CA PRO A 17 -22.41 11.88 -2.46
C PRO A 17 -21.96 13.35 -2.28
N PRO A 18 -20.78 13.73 -2.80
CA PRO A 18 -20.35 15.12 -2.85
C PRO A 18 -21.27 15.98 -3.74
N SER A 19 -21.16 17.31 -3.61
CA SER A 19 -21.92 18.23 -4.43
C SER A 19 -21.37 18.37 -5.84
N VAL A 20 -22.15 17.89 -6.81
CA VAL A 20 -21.82 17.96 -8.26
C VAL A 20 -22.50 19.12 -8.99
N ARG A 21 -23.25 19.98 -8.28
CA ARG A 21 -23.97 21.11 -8.90
C ARG A 21 -23.07 22.34 -9.04
N PRO A 22 -23.09 23.06 -10.16
CA PRO A 22 -22.46 24.38 -10.28
C PRO A 22 -22.98 25.34 -9.20
N ILE A 23 -22.11 26.23 -8.70
CA ILE A 23 -22.48 27.21 -7.66
C ILE A 23 -23.67 28.08 -8.08
N GLN A 24 -23.80 28.42 -9.36
CA GLN A 24 -24.88 29.28 -9.86
C GLN A 24 -26.26 28.60 -9.77
N GLU A 25 -26.32 27.28 -9.72
CA GLU A 25 -27.56 26.50 -9.56
C GLU A 25 -27.97 26.34 -8.09
N LEU A 26 -27.08 26.65 -7.15
CA LEU A 26 -27.32 26.51 -5.72
C LEU A 26 -27.98 27.77 -5.15
N LYS A 27 -29.12 27.56 -4.46
CA LYS A 27 -29.86 28.64 -3.82
C LYS A 27 -29.21 29.03 -2.48
N PRO A 28 -29.06 30.33 -2.18
CA PRO A 28 -28.64 30.77 -0.85
C PRO A 28 -29.54 30.18 0.24
N LEU A 29 -28.93 29.67 1.30
CA LEU A 29 -29.60 29.06 2.44
C LEU A 29 -28.93 29.53 3.73
N MET A 30 -29.71 30.09 4.64
CA MET A 30 -29.25 30.52 5.97
C MET A 30 -29.31 29.34 6.94
N ILE A 31 -28.40 29.35 7.91
CA ILE A 31 -28.26 28.29 8.92
C ILE A 31 -29.54 28.19 9.76
N SER A 32 -30.15 29.34 10.07
CA SER A 32 -31.43 29.47 10.79
C SER A 32 -32.58 28.69 10.15
N SER A 33 -32.51 28.46 8.83
CA SER A 33 -33.55 27.81 8.03
C SER A 33 -33.26 26.34 7.71
N MET A 34 -32.12 25.79 8.17
CA MET A 34 -31.73 24.41 7.88
C MET A 34 -32.50 23.39 8.71
N THR A 35 -32.80 22.24 8.11
CA THR A 35 -33.38 21.11 8.83
C THR A 35 -32.27 20.22 9.41
N LEU A 36 -32.39 19.85 10.68
CA LEU A 36 -31.45 18.97 11.36
C LEU A 36 -31.40 17.58 10.72
N MET A 37 -30.20 17.00 10.64
CA MET A 37 -29.96 15.64 10.14
C MET A 37 -30.30 15.41 8.67
N ASP A 38 -30.60 16.46 7.91
CA ASP A 38 -30.86 16.39 6.48
C ASP A 38 -29.84 17.22 5.68
N SER A 39 -29.33 16.64 4.59
CA SER A 39 -28.44 17.35 3.66
C SER A 39 -29.28 18.32 2.86
N GLN A 40 -28.93 19.60 2.89
CA GLN A 40 -29.73 20.65 2.27
C GLN A 40 -29.45 20.73 0.76
N ARG A 41 -29.83 19.68 0.03
CA ARG A 41 -29.56 19.52 -1.41
C ARG A 41 -30.07 20.70 -2.22
N GLY A 42 -29.26 21.17 -3.17
CA GLY A 42 -29.54 22.38 -3.95
C GLY A 42 -29.34 23.71 -3.21
N GLY A 43 -28.95 23.70 -1.94
CA GLY A 43 -28.61 24.89 -1.17
C GLY A 43 -27.11 25.21 -1.17
N ARG A 44 -26.76 26.47 -0.90
CA ARG A 44 -25.41 26.91 -0.53
C ARG A 44 -25.46 27.87 0.64
N THR A 45 -24.46 27.84 1.49
CA THR A 45 -24.33 28.75 2.62
C THR A 45 -22.98 29.43 2.60
N LEU A 46 -22.98 30.75 2.75
CA LEU A 46 -21.77 31.51 3.01
C LEU A 46 -21.55 31.59 4.51
N VAL A 47 -20.35 31.26 4.95
CA VAL A 47 -19.97 31.28 6.36
C VAL A 47 -18.67 32.06 6.53
N ARG A 48 -18.59 32.87 7.58
CA ARG A 48 -17.37 33.55 7.98
C ARG A 48 -16.85 32.94 9.27
N VAL A 49 -15.55 32.69 9.33
CA VAL A 49 -14.90 32.14 10.53
C VAL A 49 -14.77 33.23 11.60
N VAL A 50 -15.29 32.95 12.80
CA VAL A 50 -15.38 33.93 13.90
C VAL A 50 -14.33 33.67 14.98
N THR A 51 -13.94 32.41 15.19
CA THR A 51 -12.95 32.04 16.22
C THR A 51 -11.71 31.41 15.62
N PRO A 52 -10.56 31.42 16.33
CA PRO A 52 -9.42 30.58 15.96
C PRO A 52 -9.83 29.12 15.79
N SER A 53 -9.26 28.46 14.80
CA SER A 53 -9.48 27.05 14.54
C SER A 53 -8.82 26.17 15.61
N LEU A 54 -9.51 25.12 16.03
CA LEU A 54 -9.01 24.09 16.94
C LEU A 54 -9.15 22.71 16.31
N ARG A 55 -8.27 21.78 16.68
CA ARG A 55 -8.39 20.38 16.25
C ARG A 55 -8.87 19.54 17.40
N PHE A 56 -10.07 19.00 17.25
CA PHE A 56 -10.60 18.01 18.17
C PHE A 56 -10.58 16.64 17.48
N ARG A 57 -9.67 15.77 17.95
CA ARG A 57 -9.36 14.50 17.28
C ARG A 57 -8.96 14.76 15.81
N ARG A 58 -9.68 14.16 14.85
CA ARG A 58 -9.43 14.29 13.40
C ARG A 58 -10.15 15.47 12.74
N MET A 59 -10.99 16.18 13.48
CA MET A 59 -11.85 17.24 12.93
C MET A 59 -11.20 18.60 13.18
N LEU A 60 -11.15 19.41 12.13
CA LEU A 60 -10.79 20.81 12.26
C LEU A 60 -12.08 21.60 12.52
N THR A 61 -12.13 22.30 13.65
CA THR A 61 -13.34 22.97 14.12
C THR A 61 -13.11 24.46 14.31
N ALA A 62 -14.08 25.29 13.93
CA ALA A 62 -14.14 26.70 14.28
C ALA A 62 -15.59 27.14 14.41
N MET A 63 -15.87 28.20 15.17
CA MET A 63 -17.18 28.86 15.11
C MET A 63 -17.27 29.67 13.82
N VAL A 64 -18.39 29.57 13.14
CA VAL A 64 -18.69 30.34 11.94
C VAL A 64 -20.05 31.02 12.06
N ASP A 65 -20.20 32.19 11.45
CA ASP A 65 -21.50 32.88 11.30
C ASP A 65 -21.92 32.96 9.83
N ASP A 66 -23.23 32.89 9.58
CA ASP A 66 -23.80 33.14 8.26
C ASP A 66 -24.13 34.63 8.05
N GLU A 67 -24.73 34.95 6.90
CA GLU A 67 -25.10 36.32 6.58
C GLU A 67 -26.20 36.90 7.49
N GLU A 68 -26.93 36.09 8.27
CA GLU A 68 -27.88 36.59 9.27
C GLU A 68 -27.24 36.71 10.67
N GLY A 69 -25.99 36.28 10.84
CA GLY A 69 -25.29 36.26 12.11
C GLY A 69 -25.59 35.02 12.95
N THR A 70 -26.23 33.99 12.36
CA THR A 70 -26.45 32.71 13.04
C THR A 70 -25.12 32.00 13.18
N ALA A 71 -24.66 31.82 14.42
CA ALA A 71 -23.35 31.22 14.70
C ALA A 71 -23.46 29.76 15.13
N VAL A 72 -22.68 28.89 14.48
CA VAL A 72 -22.59 27.45 14.79
C VAL A 72 -21.14 26.96 14.65
N PRO A 73 -20.75 25.86 15.32
CA PRO A 73 -19.50 25.19 15.03
C PRO A 73 -19.53 24.57 13.61
N LEU A 74 -18.44 24.74 12.87
CA LEU A 74 -18.15 24.06 11.61
C LEU A 74 -17.08 23.01 11.85
N GLU A 75 -17.34 21.76 11.45
CA GLU A 75 -16.36 20.66 11.45
C GLU A 75 -15.95 20.29 10.02
N LEU A 76 -14.68 20.49 9.70
CA LEU A 76 -14.07 20.00 8.47
C LEU A 76 -13.39 18.66 8.70
N ARG A 77 -13.67 17.69 7.82
CA ARG A 77 -13.02 16.37 7.83
C ARG A 77 -12.12 16.19 6.61
N LYS A 78 -11.25 15.18 6.67
CA LYS A 78 -10.28 14.85 5.59
C LYS A 78 -9.25 15.95 5.29
N HIS A 79 -8.93 16.79 6.25
CA HIS A 79 -7.84 17.76 6.13
C HIS A 79 -6.51 17.23 6.69
N PRO A 80 -5.35 17.72 6.19
CA PRO A 80 -4.02 17.35 6.65
C PRO A 80 -3.85 17.52 8.16
N LYS A 81 -2.83 16.87 8.73
CA LYS A 81 -2.49 17.05 10.15
C LYS A 81 -1.75 18.38 10.37
N GLU A 82 -1.68 18.81 11.62
CA GLU A 82 -1.05 20.08 12.01
C GLU A 82 0.46 20.12 11.73
N ASP A 83 1.14 18.96 11.79
CA ASP A 83 2.55 18.82 11.40
C ASP A 83 2.77 18.86 9.87
N GLU A 84 1.70 18.81 9.08
CA GLU A 84 1.75 18.92 7.61
C GLU A 84 1.30 20.32 7.14
N VAL A 85 0.19 20.82 7.70
CA VAL A 85 -0.38 22.14 7.41
C VAL A 85 -0.98 22.69 8.70
N GLU A 86 -0.58 23.89 9.11
CA GLU A 86 -1.13 24.52 10.30
C GLU A 86 -2.62 24.79 10.13
N MET A 87 -3.38 24.64 11.21
CA MET A 87 -4.84 24.83 11.21
C MET A 87 -5.25 26.21 10.72
N VAL A 88 -4.49 27.22 11.13
CA VAL A 88 -4.66 28.61 10.73
C VAL A 88 -4.46 28.77 9.22
N ASP A 89 -3.73 27.90 8.52
CA ASP A 89 -3.60 28.04 7.06
C ASP A 89 -4.83 27.52 6.31
N ILE A 90 -5.64 26.70 6.97
CA ILE A 90 -6.87 26.11 6.43
C ILE A 90 -8.07 27.02 6.74
N MET A 91 -8.22 27.46 7.99
CA MET A 91 -9.30 28.34 8.46
C MET A 91 -8.77 29.41 9.42
N ARG A 92 -8.80 30.69 9.01
CA ARG A 92 -8.48 31.84 9.86
C ARG A 92 -9.72 32.61 10.26
N PRO A 93 -9.76 33.22 11.46
CA PRO A 93 -10.74 34.25 11.76
C PRO A 93 -10.81 35.28 10.64
N GLY A 94 -12.03 35.60 10.18
CA GLY A 94 -12.29 36.50 9.07
C GLY A 94 -12.33 35.83 7.68
N ASP A 95 -11.83 34.60 7.52
CA ASP A 95 -11.97 33.88 6.26
C ASP A 95 -13.45 33.59 5.98
N VAL A 96 -13.83 33.72 4.70
CA VAL A 96 -15.19 33.44 4.23
C VAL A 96 -15.16 32.24 3.31
N PHE A 97 -16.08 31.31 3.53
CA PHE A 97 -16.22 30.09 2.76
C PHE A 97 -17.64 29.92 2.25
N LEU A 98 -17.74 29.32 1.06
CA LEU A 98 -18.96 28.78 0.51
C LEU A 98 -19.01 27.28 0.81
N ILE A 99 -20.11 26.84 1.42
CA ILE A 99 -20.42 25.43 1.64
C ILE A 99 -21.53 25.03 0.67
N LYS A 100 -21.25 24.05 -0.19
CA LYS A 100 -22.24 23.46 -1.10
C LYS A 100 -23.05 22.39 -0.35
N GLU A 101 -24.36 22.40 -0.53
CA GLU A 101 -25.31 21.41 0.02
C GLU A 101 -25.04 21.07 1.51
N PRO A 102 -25.03 22.10 2.38
CA PRO A 102 -24.53 22.02 3.76
C PRO A 102 -25.29 21.00 4.59
N PHE A 103 -24.61 20.46 5.61
CA PHE A 103 -25.17 19.43 6.48
C PHE A 103 -25.08 19.79 7.95
N LEU A 104 -26.23 20.03 8.58
CA LEU A 104 -26.35 20.41 9.99
C LEU A 104 -26.70 19.19 10.86
N ARG A 105 -25.83 18.81 11.81
CA ARG A 105 -26.01 17.62 12.65
C ARG A 105 -25.59 17.84 14.11
N PRO A 106 -26.06 16.99 15.05
CA PRO A 106 -25.53 16.96 16.40
C PRO A 106 -24.04 16.55 16.39
N ILE A 107 -23.19 17.34 17.04
CA ILE A 107 -21.75 17.06 17.24
C ILE A 107 -21.42 16.79 18.71
N GLY A 108 -22.37 17.07 19.61
CA GLY A 108 -22.26 16.83 21.04
C GLY A 108 -23.62 16.83 21.71
N ILE A 109 -23.64 16.73 23.04
CA ILE A 109 -24.89 16.80 23.80
C ILE A 109 -25.47 18.21 23.66
N LYS A 110 -26.59 18.34 22.95
CA LYS A 110 -27.27 19.62 22.67
C LYS A 110 -26.41 20.64 21.89
N VAL A 111 -25.38 20.18 21.17
CA VAL A 111 -24.56 21.02 20.28
C VAL A 111 -24.74 20.54 18.85
N TYR A 112 -25.11 21.46 17.96
CA TYR A 112 -25.32 21.21 16.55
C TYR A 112 -24.31 22.01 15.74
N GLY A 113 -23.78 21.42 14.68
CA GLY A 113 -22.76 22.02 13.85
C GLY A 113 -22.88 21.64 12.38
N LEU A 114 -22.31 22.49 11.53
CA LEU A 114 -22.13 22.21 10.12
C LEU A 114 -20.99 21.20 9.95
N ILE A 115 -21.19 20.19 9.11
CA ILE A 115 -20.20 19.15 8.85
C ILE A 115 -19.88 19.12 7.36
N VAL A 116 -18.59 19.11 7.03
CA VAL A 116 -18.09 18.92 5.67
C VAL A 116 -17.25 17.63 5.62
N ASP A 117 -17.81 16.59 5.03
CA ASP A 117 -17.10 15.31 4.78
C ASP A 117 -16.35 15.29 3.44
N HIS A 118 -16.76 16.09 2.46
CA HIS A 118 -16.18 16.17 1.12
C HIS A 118 -15.40 17.47 0.93
N VAL A 119 -14.11 17.35 0.62
CA VAL A 119 -13.22 18.53 0.48
C VAL A 119 -13.60 19.44 -0.68
N SER A 120 -14.30 18.91 -1.70
CA SER A 120 -14.79 19.66 -2.85
C SER A 120 -16.03 20.53 -2.56
N ASP A 121 -16.69 20.31 -1.43
CA ASP A 121 -17.92 21.02 -1.07
C ASP A 121 -17.64 22.29 -0.24
N PHE A 122 -16.36 22.55 0.05
CA PHE A 122 -15.90 23.66 0.88
C PHE A 122 -14.93 24.55 0.11
N ILE A 123 -15.38 25.75 -0.25
CA ILE A 123 -14.68 26.64 -1.16
C ILE A 123 -14.33 27.93 -0.44
N ARG A 124 -13.04 28.28 -0.38
CA ARG A 124 -12.58 29.55 0.17
C ARG A 124 -12.87 30.67 -0.83
N LEU A 125 -13.61 31.69 -0.40
CA LEU A 125 -13.84 32.87 -1.20
C LEU A 125 -12.69 33.86 -1.06
N GLN A 126 -12.26 34.40 -2.19
CA GLN A 126 -11.36 35.54 -2.27
C GLN A 126 -12.13 36.84 -2.03
N GLN A 127 -11.44 37.84 -1.52
CA GLN A 127 -12.03 39.16 -1.24
C GLN A 127 -12.53 39.88 -2.51
N THR A 128 -12.02 39.49 -3.69
CA THR A 128 -12.50 39.94 -5.01
C THR A 128 -13.68 39.16 -5.57
N ASP A 129 -14.10 38.05 -4.95
CA ASP A 129 -15.17 37.23 -5.51
C ASP A 129 -16.51 37.97 -5.50
N GLY A 130 -17.26 37.87 -6.60
CA GLY A 130 -18.58 38.47 -6.72
C GLY A 130 -19.58 37.97 -5.66
N LEU A 131 -19.36 36.76 -5.15
CA LEU A 131 -20.16 36.16 -4.09
C LEU A 131 -19.79 36.63 -2.68
N MET A 132 -18.68 37.35 -2.50
CA MET A 132 -18.26 37.89 -1.20
C MET A 132 -19.21 39.02 -0.75
N PRO A 133 -19.95 38.85 0.36
CA PRO A 133 -20.85 39.88 0.87
C PRO A 133 -20.10 41.17 1.23
N LEU A 134 -20.66 42.33 0.85
CA LEU A 134 -19.99 43.63 1.03
C LEU A 134 -19.56 43.89 2.49
N LYS A 135 -20.38 43.48 3.46
CA LYS A 135 -20.12 43.64 4.90
C LYS A 135 -18.95 42.79 5.43
N TRP A 136 -18.53 41.78 4.68
CA TRP A 136 -17.39 40.91 5.03
C TRP A 136 -16.17 41.18 4.16
N ARG A 137 -16.26 42.13 3.23
CA ARG A 137 -15.11 42.58 2.47
C ARG A 137 -14.19 43.38 3.38
N ASP A 138 -12.92 43.02 3.36
CA ASP A 138 -11.85 43.76 4.01
C ASP A 138 -11.12 44.60 2.96
N PRO A 139 -11.31 45.95 2.95
CA PRO A 139 -10.63 46.83 1.99
C PRO A 139 -9.10 46.79 2.13
N GLU A 140 -8.58 46.43 3.31
CA GLU A 140 -7.15 46.41 3.59
C GLU A 140 -6.47 45.09 3.19
N SER A 141 -7.24 44.03 2.90
CA SER A 141 -6.71 42.69 2.60
C SER A 141 -5.76 42.63 1.40
N TYR A 142 -5.87 43.59 0.47
CA TYR A 142 -4.98 43.75 -0.71
C TYR A 142 -4.10 45.00 -0.66
N SER A 143 -4.03 45.70 0.47
CA SER A 143 -3.14 46.86 0.64
C SER A 143 -1.65 46.46 0.59
N ALA A 144 -1.33 45.23 1.04
CA ALA A 144 0.02 44.69 1.07
C ALA A 144 0.57 44.46 -0.35
N LYS A 145 1.78 45.00 -0.60
CA LYS A 145 2.42 44.89 -1.91
C LYS A 145 2.91 43.47 -2.16
N SER A 146 2.85 43.01 -3.40
CA SER A 146 3.32 41.67 -3.80
C SER A 146 4.74 41.36 -3.29
N ARG A 147 5.66 42.32 -3.38
CA ARG A 147 7.03 42.18 -2.86
C ARG A 147 7.08 41.89 -1.35
N GLU A 148 6.30 42.61 -0.55
CA GLU A 148 6.27 42.42 0.92
C GLU A 148 5.69 41.05 1.27
N LEU A 149 4.60 40.64 0.61
CA LEU A 149 4.02 39.32 0.78
C LEU A 149 5.00 38.20 0.41
N ARG A 150 5.80 38.38 -0.66
CA ARG A 150 6.86 37.42 -1.02
C ARG A 150 7.98 37.36 0.01
N ILE A 151 8.38 38.48 0.60
CA ILE A 151 9.40 38.50 1.66
C ILE A 151 8.89 37.71 2.88
N ASN A 152 7.68 38.02 3.33
CA ASN A 152 7.04 37.30 4.45
C ASN A 152 6.85 35.80 4.13
N GLY A 153 6.52 35.47 2.88
CA GLY A 153 6.43 34.08 2.43
C GLY A 153 7.79 33.37 2.47
N ASN A 154 8.88 34.06 2.13
CA ASN A 154 10.23 33.49 2.21
C ASN A 154 10.61 33.21 3.67
N ASP A 155 10.19 34.06 4.61
CA ASP A 155 10.40 33.82 6.03
C ASP A 155 9.62 32.60 6.52
N ALA A 156 8.35 32.46 6.11
CA ALA A 156 7.57 31.24 6.35
C ALA A 156 8.23 29.97 5.76
N VAL A 157 8.86 30.07 4.58
CA VAL A 157 9.65 28.96 3.99
C VAL A 157 10.86 28.61 4.85
N LYS A 158 11.57 29.58 5.43
CA LYS A 158 12.70 29.32 6.34
C LYS A 158 12.23 28.62 7.62
N GLU A 159 11.04 28.95 8.09
CA GLU A 159 10.36 28.32 9.23
C GLU A 159 9.75 26.94 8.87
N GLN A 160 9.82 26.52 7.59
CA GLN A 160 9.15 25.33 7.04
C GLN A 160 7.62 25.34 7.23
N ASN A 161 7.03 26.52 7.40
CA ASN A 161 5.58 26.71 7.43
C ASN A 161 5.05 26.85 5.98
N TRP A 162 4.90 25.69 5.34
CA TRP A 162 4.52 25.59 3.94
C TRP A 162 3.09 26.11 3.67
N GLY A 163 2.14 25.87 4.58
CA GLY A 163 0.77 26.37 4.43
C GLY A 163 0.70 27.89 4.41
N ARG A 164 1.38 28.54 5.37
CA ARG A 164 1.46 30.00 5.44
C ARG A 164 2.16 30.59 4.23
N ALA A 165 3.26 29.97 3.79
CA ALA A 165 4.00 30.40 2.61
C ALA A 165 3.11 30.33 1.35
N GLU A 166 2.34 29.25 1.16
CA GLU A 166 1.41 29.09 0.04
C GLU A 166 0.38 30.23 0.03
N SER A 167 -0.27 30.49 1.16
CA SER A 167 -1.26 31.56 1.30
C SER A 167 -0.66 32.94 0.97
N LEU A 168 0.55 33.24 1.46
CA LEU A 168 1.23 34.51 1.20
C LEU A 168 1.62 34.68 -0.27
N TYR A 169 2.15 33.63 -0.91
CA TYR A 169 2.51 33.70 -2.33
C TYR A 169 1.29 33.77 -3.23
N THR A 170 0.21 33.05 -2.91
CA THR A 170 -1.05 33.14 -3.65
C THR A 170 -1.63 34.56 -3.58
N ARG A 171 -1.59 35.22 -2.41
CA ARG A 171 -1.93 36.65 -2.31
C ARG A 171 -0.98 37.55 -3.08
N ALA A 172 0.32 37.24 -3.09
CA ALA A 172 1.32 38.02 -3.83
C ALA A 172 1.13 37.95 -5.36
N ILE A 173 0.57 36.85 -5.89
CA ILE A 173 0.15 36.75 -7.30
C ILE A 173 -1.00 37.72 -7.57
N LEU A 174 -2.00 37.76 -6.68
CA LEU A 174 -3.19 38.61 -6.84
C LEU A 174 -2.88 40.11 -6.73
N THR A 175 -1.87 40.49 -5.94
CA THR A 175 -1.47 41.90 -5.76
C THR A 175 -0.27 42.32 -6.62
N ALA A 176 0.19 41.46 -7.53
CA ALA A 176 1.28 41.79 -8.45
C ALA A 176 0.85 42.91 -9.41
N LYS A 177 1.71 43.91 -9.58
CA LYS A 177 1.46 45.03 -10.51
C LYS A 177 2.28 44.91 -11.80
N THR A 178 3.31 44.06 -11.80
CA THR A 178 4.15 43.80 -12.96
C THR A 178 4.22 42.30 -13.26
N THR A 179 4.49 41.97 -14.52
CA THR A 179 4.70 40.58 -14.95
C THR A 179 5.82 39.90 -14.17
N GLU A 180 6.89 40.63 -13.85
CA GLU A 180 8.01 40.09 -13.08
C GLU A 180 7.61 39.77 -11.63
N GLU A 181 6.82 40.64 -10.98
CA GLU A 181 6.30 40.38 -9.63
C GLU A 181 5.43 39.12 -9.60
N GLU A 182 4.55 38.98 -10.59
CA GLU A 182 3.69 37.81 -10.75
C GLU A 182 4.52 36.53 -10.96
N GLN A 183 5.47 36.54 -11.90
CA GLN A 183 6.35 35.41 -12.19
C GLN A 183 7.16 34.97 -10.97
N LEU A 184 7.72 35.91 -10.21
CA LEU A 184 8.44 35.60 -8.97
C LEU A 184 7.52 34.98 -7.90
N ALA A 185 6.29 35.49 -7.75
CA ALA A 185 5.32 34.93 -6.82
C ALA A 185 4.89 33.52 -7.22
N ARG A 186 4.67 33.27 -8.51
CA ARG A 186 4.34 31.94 -9.07
C ARG A 186 5.47 30.92 -8.88
N LEU A 187 6.74 31.32 -9.07
CA LEU A 187 7.89 30.45 -8.78
C LEU A 187 7.96 30.02 -7.31
N ASN A 188 7.70 30.96 -6.42
CA ASN A 188 7.64 30.69 -4.99
C ASN A 188 6.47 29.76 -4.64
N CYS A 189 5.30 29.99 -5.24
CA CYS A 189 4.14 29.11 -5.10
C CYS A 189 4.42 27.69 -5.63
N ALA A 190 5.15 27.57 -6.75
CA ALA A 190 5.57 26.27 -7.29
C ALA A 190 6.49 25.50 -6.34
N LEU A 191 7.47 26.18 -5.72
CA LEU A 191 8.32 25.57 -4.68
C LEU A 191 7.47 25.01 -3.54
N VAL A 192 6.56 25.81 -2.98
CA VAL A 192 5.77 25.40 -1.81
C VAL A 192 4.83 24.25 -2.15
N ASN A 193 4.19 24.26 -3.33
CA ASN A 193 3.34 23.17 -3.77
C ASN A 193 4.11 21.83 -3.94
N LEU A 194 5.42 21.86 -4.26
CA LEU A 194 6.23 20.63 -4.24
C LEU A 194 6.40 20.06 -2.82
N HIS A 195 6.58 20.93 -1.82
CA HIS A 195 6.70 20.51 -0.42
C HIS A 195 5.37 20.03 0.18
N LEU A 196 4.25 20.51 -0.34
CA LEU A 196 2.90 20.10 0.05
C LEU A 196 2.38 18.85 -0.69
N ASP A 197 3.21 18.16 -1.48
CA ASP A 197 2.83 17.01 -2.33
C ASP A 197 1.72 17.35 -3.35
N ARG A 198 1.82 18.53 -3.95
CA ARG A 198 0.90 19.07 -4.99
C ARG A 198 1.65 19.30 -6.31
N PRO A 199 2.33 18.29 -6.89
CA PRO A 199 3.20 18.51 -8.03
C PRO A 199 2.48 18.96 -9.31
N GLU A 200 1.18 18.67 -9.50
CA GLU A 200 0.45 19.22 -10.65
C GLU A 200 0.26 20.73 -10.54
N LYS A 201 -0.11 21.23 -9.35
CA LYS A 201 -0.19 22.67 -9.09
C LYS A 201 1.18 23.32 -9.25
N ALA A 202 2.23 22.70 -8.72
CA ALA A 202 3.60 23.20 -8.86
C ALA A 202 4.04 23.29 -10.33
N LEU A 203 3.71 22.28 -11.15
CA LEU A 203 4.00 22.27 -12.58
C LEU A 203 3.29 23.42 -13.30
N ASN A 204 2.01 23.64 -13.01
CA ASN A 204 1.21 24.70 -13.62
C ASN A 204 1.75 26.09 -13.24
N GLU A 205 2.06 26.32 -11.96
CA GLU A 205 2.62 27.60 -11.51
C GLU A 205 4.01 27.86 -12.09
N ALA A 206 4.89 26.85 -12.13
CA ALA A 206 6.21 26.98 -12.73
C ALA A 206 6.16 27.27 -14.24
N ARG A 207 5.17 26.73 -14.97
CA ARG A 207 4.96 27.01 -16.39
C ARG A 207 4.47 28.43 -16.62
N LYS A 208 3.50 28.90 -15.85
CA LYS A 208 2.99 30.27 -15.90
C LYS A 208 4.05 31.31 -15.52
N ALA A 209 5.01 30.92 -14.69
CA ALA A 209 6.11 31.78 -14.28
C ALA A 209 7.24 31.91 -15.31
N MET A 210 7.21 31.15 -16.41
CA MET A 210 8.25 31.26 -17.44
C MET A 210 8.26 32.65 -18.05
N GLY A 211 9.46 33.23 -18.15
CA GLY A 211 9.68 34.56 -18.71
C GLY A 211 11.02 34.63 -19.43
N ASP A 212 11.25 35.76 -20.10
CA ASP A 212 12.40 35.96 -20.99
C ASP A 212 13.72 36.23 -20.25
N GLY A 213 13.65 36.60 -18.96
CA GLY A 213 14.83 36.85 -18.13
C GLY A 213 15.59 35.56 -17.76
N ASN A 214 16.91 35.56 -17.92
CA ASN A 214 17.79 34.41 -17.67
C ASN A 214 17.55 33.73 -16.29
N MET A 215 17.49 34.50 -15.20
CA MET A 215 17.26 33.94 -13.86
C MET A 215 15.88 33.28 -13.71
N LEU A 216 14.83 33.91 -14.23
CA LEU A 216 13.46 33.39 -14.13
C LEU A 216 13.31 32.12 -14.95
N ARG A 217 13.88 32.11 -16.15
CA ARG A 217 13.89 30.94 -17.04
C ARG A 217 14.61 29.75 -16.41
N GLU A 218 15.80 29.97 -15.83
CA GLU A 218 16.56 28.92 -15.15
C GLU A 218 15.75 28.28 -14.00
N LYS A 219 15.22 29.12 -13.09
CA LYS A 219 14.43 28.66 -11.94
C LYS A 219 13.15 27.95 -12.37
N SER A 220 12.46 28.47 -13.39
CA SER A 220 11.21 27.88 -13.89
C SER A 220 11.44 26.49 -14.47
N LEU A 221 12.46 26.34 -15.35
CA LEU A 221 12.82 25.05 -15.92
C LEU A 221 13.18 24.03 -14.84
N PHE A 222 13.95 24.44 -13.82
CA PHE A 222 14.27 23.56 -12.70
C PHE A 222 13.04 23.13 -11.90
N ARG A 223 12.10 24.05 -11.61
CA ARG A 223 10.84 23.72 -10.90
C ARG A 223 9.93 22.81 -11.72
N VAL A 224 9.83 23.04 -13.04
CA VAL A 224 9.11 22.16 -13.97
C VAL A 224 9.71 20.75 -13.92
N ALA A 225 11.04 20.62 -13.98
CA ALA A 225 11.70 19.33 -13.88
C ALA A 225 11.41 18.61 -12.56
N LYS A 226 11.51 19.30 -11.41
CA LYS A 226 11.18 18.71 -10.09
C LYS A 226 9.72 18.28 -9.99
N ALA A 227 8.79 19.04 -10.55
CA ALA A 227 7.38 18.68 -10.58
C ALA A 227 7.13 17.43 -11.46
N LEU A 228 7.75 17.36 -12.64
CA LEU A 228 7.68 16.18 -13.51
C LEU A 228 8.27 14.94 -12.84
N TYR A 229 9.36 15.08 -12.09
CA TYR A 229 9.93 14.00 -11.28
C TYR A 229 8.94 13.47 -10.25
N ALA A 230 8.32 14.37 -9.48
CA ALA A 230 7.33 14.02 -8.46
C ALA A 230 6.05 13.39 -9.05
N LEU A 231 5.71 13.71 -10.30
CA LEU A 231 4.62 13.07 -11.06
C LEU A 231 5.00 11.71 -11.66
N GLY A 232 6.25 11.26 -11.52
CA GLY A 232 6.76 10.06 -12.19
C GLY A 232 6.92 10.20 -13.71
N LYS A 233 6.88 11.43 -14.26
CA LYS A 233 7.04 11.69 -15.70
C LYS A 233 8.52 11.85 -16.06
N TYR A 234 9.31 10.80 -15.84
CA TYR A 234 10.77 10.87 -15.88
C TYR A 234 11.34 11.19 -17.26
N SER A 235 10.74 10.71 -18.34
CA SER A 235 11.18 11.04 -19.71
C SER A 235 11.06 12.55 -19.99
N LEU A 236 9.91 13.15 -19.64
CA LEU A 236 9.72 14.60 -19.74
C LEU A 236 10.61 15.38 -18.78
N CYS A 237 10.85 14.83 -17.58
CA CYS A 237 11.79 15.42 -16.61
C CYS A 237 13.19 15.52 -17.21
N LEU A 238 13.70 14.44 -17.83
CA LEU A 238 15.01 14.41 -18.46
C LEU A 238 15.10 15.42 -19.61
N GLU A 239 14.07 15.51 -20.46
CA GLU A 239 13.99 16.50 -21.54
C GLU A 239 14.14 17.94 -20.98
N LYS A 240 13.39 18.27 -19.92
CA LYS A 240 13.44 19.62 -19.32
C LYS A 240 14.76 19.91 -18.61
N LEU A 241 15.39 18.91 -17.99
CA LEU A 241 16.74 19.07 -17.44
C LEU A 241 17.79 19.24 -18.54
N GLY A 242 17.64 18.56 -19.68
CA GLY A 242 18.51 18.75 -20.85
C GLY A 242 18.43 20.17 -21.39
N VAL A 243 17.21 20.71 -21.54
CA VAL A 243 16.98 22.12 -21.90
C VAL A 243 17.62 23.06 -20.87
N LEU A 244 17.44 22.78 -19.57
CA LEU A 244 18.05 23.58 -18.50
C LEU A 244 19.57 23.64 -18.61
N VAL A 245 20.25 22.51 -18.78
CA VAL A 245 21.72 22.46 -18.90
C VAL A 245 22.21 23.11 -20.19
N GLN A 246 21.46 23.01 -21.29
CA GLN A 246 21.79 23.66 -22.55
C GLN A 246 21.85 25.19 -22.42
N PHE A 247 20.84 25.79 -21.77
CA PHE A 247 20.80 27.24 -21.56
C PHE A 247 21.65 27.70 -20.37
N PHE A 248 21.83 26.84 -19.36
CA PHE A 248 22.48 27.17 -18.07
C PHE A 248 23.50 26.09 -17.67
N PRO A 249 24.63 25.96 -18.39
CA PRO A 249 25.60 24.86 -18.20
C PRO A 249 26.32 24.90 -16.85
N LYS A 250 26.27 26.03 -16.12
CA LYS A 250 26.86 26.18 -14.78
C LYS A 250 25.95 25.65 -13.66
N ASN A 251 24.73 25.21 -13.97
CA ASN A 251 23.81 24.65 -12.98
C ASN A 251 24.23 23.23 -12.60
N SER A 252 25.10 23.11 -11.58
CA SER A 252 25.64 21.82 -11.14
C SER A 252 24.59 20.87 -10.56
N VAL A 253 23.53 21.42 -9.96
CA VAL A 253 22.43 20.64 -9.38
C VAL A 253 21.64 19.89 -10.47
N ALA A 254 21.47 20.50 -11.64
CA ALA A 254 20.80 19.86 -12.77
C ALA A 254 21.51 18.57 -13.22
N GLY A 255 22.85 18.53 -13.18
CA GLY A 255 23.63 17.32 -13.49
C GLY A 255 23.33 16.16 -12.54
N ILE A 256 23.23 16.43 -11.24
CA ILE A 256 22.87 15.43 -10.22
C ILE A 256 21.45 14.90 -10.46
N GLU A 257 20.49 15.78 -10.74
CA GLU A 257 19.11 15.39 -11.04
C GLU A 257 18.99 14.59 -12.34
N ILE A 258 19.82 14.87 -13.36
CA ILE A 258 19.87 14.09 -14.61
C ILE A 258 20.27 12.64 -14.32
N GLU A 259 21.32 12.41 -13.54
CA GLU A 259 21.76 11.05 -13.21
C GLU A 259 20.71 10.31 -12.37
N ARG A 260 20.07 11.03 -11.43
CA ARG A 260 18.94 10.51 -10.67
C ARG A 260 17.76 10.11 -11.56
N VAL A 261 17.40 10.92 -12.55
CA VAL A 261 16.31 10.62 -13.51
C VAL A 261 16.67 9.46 -14.44
N LYS A 262 17.91 9.40 -14.93
CA LYS A 262 18.38 8.26 -15.74
C LYS A 262 18.28 6.95 -14.97
N GLN A 263 18.54 6.97 -13.66
CA GLN A 263 18.32 5.79 -12.82
C GLN A 263 16.84 5.37 -12.79
N ARG A 264 15.91 6.32 -12.63
CA ARG A 264 14.46 6.05 -12.69
C ARG A 264 14.04 5.44 -14.04
N LEU A 265 14.55 5.98 -15.14
CA LEU A 265 14.26 5.46 -16.48
C LEU A 265 14.75 4.02 -16.67
N ARG A 266 15.96 3.69 -16.18
CA ARG A 266 16.47 2.30 -16.21
C ARG A 266 15.59 1.36 -15.41
N GLU A 267 15.09 1.80 -14.26
CA GLU A 267 14.16 1.02 -13.44
C GLU A 267 12.84 0.79 -14.17
N GLU A 268 12.23 1.82 -14.77
CA GLU A 268 10.98 1.70 -15.55
C GLU A 268 11.12 0.78 -16.76
N GLU A 269 12.26 0.83 -17.45
CA GLU A 269 12.49 0.10 -18.69
C GLU A 269 12.81 -1.37 -18.44
N SER A 270 13.68 -1.66 -17.45
CA SER A 270 14.28 -3.00 -17.30
C SER A 270 13.97 -3.68 -15.98
N GLY A 271 13.36 -2.99 -15.01
CA GLY A 271 13.16 -3.51 -13.66
C GLY A 271 14.47 -3.80 -12.92
N SER A 272 15.57 -3.14 -13.31
CA SER A 272 16.87 -3.29 -12.65
C SER A 272 16.95 -2.33 -11.46
N TYR A 273 16.76 -2.90 -10.26
CA TYR A 273 16.81 -2.17 -9.00
C TYR A 273 18.07 -2.47 -8.22
N GLN A 274 18.62 -1.44 -7.56
CA GLN A 274 19.66 -1.60 -6.55
C GLN A 274 19.00 -1.93 -5.20
N PHE A 275 18.63 -3.19 -4.99
CA PHE A 275 17.90 -3.61 -3.78
C PHE A 275 18.63 -3.27 -2.47
N THR A 276 19.95 -3.32 -2.42
CA THR A 276 20.74 -2.87 -1.25
C THR A 276 20.49 -1.39 -0.93
N ASN A 277 20.43 -0.52 -1.94
CA ASN A 277 20.11 0.90 -1.76
C ASN A 277 18.64 1.08 -1.31
N MET A 278 17.71 0.29 -1.84
CA MET A 278 16.33 0.30 -1.35
C MET A 278 16.25 -0.06 0.14
N HIS A 279 16.99 -1.07 0.59
CA HIS A 279 17.07 -1.42 2.01
C HIS A 279 17.72 -0.33 2.86
N GLU A 280 18.74 0.36 2.35
CA GLU A 280 19.35 1.50 3.04
C GLU A 280 18.34 2.64 3.24
N GLN A 281 17.61 3.00 2.18
CA GLN A 281 16.54 4.01 2.25
C GLN A 281 15.40 3.59 3.20
N ALA A 282 15.05 2.30 3.23
CA ALA A 282 14.00 1.77 4.10
C ALA A 282 14.31 1.89 5.61
N LYS A 283 15.57 2.16 5.99
CA LYS A 283 15.94 2.46 7.39
C LYS A 283 15.37 3.79 7.87
N ALA A 284 15.09 4.73 6.96
CA ALA A 284 14.44 5.99 7.29
C ALA A 284 13.02 5.77 7.85
N THR A 285 12.51 6.76 8.57
CA THR A 285 11.12 6.77 9.04
C THR A 285 10.45 8.08 8.65
N PRO A 286 9.40 8.05 7.80
CA PRO A 286 8.84 6.89 7.11
C PRO A 286 9.81 6.26 6.06
N PRO A 287 9.67 4.96 5.72
CA PRO A 287 10.57 4.26 4.81
C PRO A 287 10.20 4.50 3.33
N PHE A 288 10.35 5.74 2.85
CA PHE A 288 10.11 6.10 1.44
C PHE A 288 11.32 5.73 0.57
N ILE A 289 11.06 5.05 -0.55
CA ILE A 289 12.10 4.58 -1.46
C ILE A 289 12.08 5.38 -2.76
N ASP A 290 13.14 6.10 -3.05
CA ASP A 290 13.31 6.77 -4.33
C ASP A 290 13.62 5.71 -5.40
N CYS A 291 12.58 5.23 -6.07
CA CYS A 291 12.58 4.24 -7.16
C CYS A 291 11.35 4.46 -8.07
N ALA A 292 11.47 4.12 -9.35
CA ALA A 292 10.36 4.17 -10.30
C ALA A 292 9.55 2.86 -10.31
N THR A 293 8.33 2.93 -10.83
CA THR A 293 7.50 1.74 -11.07
C THR A 293 7.96 1.00 -12.33
N TYR A 294 8.23 -0.29 -12.22
CA TYR A 294 8.46 -1.19 -13.35
C TYR A 294 7.23 -2.05 -13.60
N VAL A 295 6.69 -2.00 -14.82
CA VAL A 295 5.62 -2.89 -15.28
C VAL A 295 6.22 -3.87 -16.26
N GLY A 296 6.34 -5.14 -15.84
CA GLY A 296 6.91 -6.19 -16.66
C GLY A 296 5.93 -6.74 -17.70
N SER A 297 6.01 -8.04 -17.97
CA SER A 297 5.17 -8.70 -18.97
C SER A 297 3.77 -9.01 -18.43
N VAL A 298 3.05 -7.96 -18.04
CA VAL A 298 1.71 -8.02 -17.45
C VAL A 298 0.79 -6.95 -18.05
N ALA A 299 -0.52 -7.23 -18.09
CA ALA A 299 -1.54 -6.29 -18.57
C ALA A 299 -2.83 -6.44 -17.77
N VAL A 300 -3.53 -5.32 -17.55
CA VAL A 300 -4.86 -5.31 -16.95
C VAL A 300 -5.87 -5.76 -17.99
N ARG A 301 -6.71 -6.76 -17.66
CA ARG A 301 -7.78 -7.27 -18.52
C ARG A 301 -9.03 -7.56 -17.70
N ASP A 302 -10.14 -7.86 -18.37
CA ASP A 302 -11.34 -8.34 -17.68
C ASP A 302 -11.11 -9.73 -17.07
N SER A 303 -11.58 -9.90 -15.84
CA SER A 303 -11.60 -11.16 -15.12
C SER A 303 -13.06 -11.52 -14.81
N PRO A 304 -13.63 -12.51 -15.51
CA PRO A 304 -15.03 -12.89 -15.35
C PRO A 304 -15.41 -13.16 -13.88
N GLY A 305 -16.44 -12.46 -13.39
CA GLY A 305 -16.92 -12.57 -12.01
C GLY A 305 -16.03 -11.91 -10.95
N ARG A 306 -14.92 -11.25 -11.34
CA ARG A 306 -13.97 -10.58 -10.43
C ARG A 306 -13.60 -9.16 -10.89
N GLY A 307 -14.27 -8.65 -11.92
CA GLY A 307 -14.03 -7.31 -12.46
C GLY A 307 -12.80 -7.27 -13.36
N LYS A 308 -11.72 -6.61 -12.89
CA LYS A 308 -10.44 -6.57 -13.60
C LYS A 308 -9.43 -7.51 -12.94
N GLY A 309 -8.53 -8.04 -13.72
CA GLY A 309 -7.39 -8.87 -13.28
C GLY A 309 -6.09 -8.41 -13.93
N LEU A 310 -4.96 -8.83 -13.37
CA LEU A 310 -3.65 -8.67 -13.99
C LEU A 310 -3.23 -9.99 -14.64
N PHE A 311 -2.84 -9.97 -15.90
CA PHE A 311 -2.55 -11.17 -16.70
C PHE A 311 -1.13 -11.11 -17.25
N THR A 312 -0.45 -12.25 -17.37
CA THR A 312 0.81 -12.33 -18.11
C THR A 312 0.58 -12.04 -19.60
N THR A 313 1.50 -11.33 -20.24
CA THR A 313 1.47 -11.08 -21.70
C THR A 313 2.35 -12.05 -22.49
N LYS A 314 3.27 -12.74 -21.80
CA LYS A 314 4.15 -13.79 -22.34
C LYS A 314 4.42 -14.86 -21.27
N PRO A 315 4.97 -16.02 -21.61
CA PRO A 315 5.38 -17.01 -20.62
C PRO A 315 6.48 -16.44 -19.71
N VAL A 316 6.39 -16.70 -18.40
CA VAL A 316 7.34 -16.22 -17.38
C VAL A 316 7.80 -17.38 -16.49
N LYS A 317 9.02 -17.27 -15.96
CA LYS A 317 9.64 -18.30 -15.10
C LYS A 317 9.46 -18.01 -13.62
N ALA A 318 9.51 -19.05 -12.79
CA ALA A 318 9.53 -18.89 -11.34
C ALA A 318 10.65 -17.93 -10.89
N GLY A 319 10.30 -16.95 -10.04
CA GLY A 319 11.21 -15.91 -9.56
C GLY A 319 11.37 -14.69 -10.47
N GLU A 320 10.81 -14.70 -11.68
CA GLU A 320 10.83 -13.55 -12.59
C GLU A 320 10.06 -12.36 -12.01
N LEU A 321 10.59 -11.15 -12.22
CA LEU A 321 9.97 -9.90 -11.77
C LEU A 321 8.81 -9.52 -12.71
N LEU A 322 7.60 -9.45 -12.17
CA LEU A 322 6.39 -9.12 -12.93
C LEU A 322 6.00 -7.65 -12.78
N LEU A 323 6.20 -7.09 -11.59
CA LEU A 323 5.83 -5.72 -11.24
C LEU A 323 6.70 -5.29 -10.04
N CYS A 324 7.22 -4.07 -10.07
CA CYS A 324 7.78 -3.40 -8.89
C CYS A 324 7.14 -2.03 -8.83
N GLU A 325 6.15 -1.84 -7.98
CA GLU A 325 5.27 -0.67 -7.99
C GLU A 325 5.57 0.26 -6.82
N LYS A 326 5.74 1.54 -7.13
CA LYS A 326 5.76 2.63 -6.14
C LYS A 326 4.34 2.88 -5.62
N ALA A 327 4.19 3.04 -4.32
CA ALA A 327 2.87 3.29 -3.72
C ALA A 327 2.21 4.55 -4.30
N PHE A 328 0.92 4.45 -4.61
CA PHE A 328 0.09 5.62 -4.88
C PHE A 328 -0.03 6.49 -3.62
N ALA A 329 -0.23 5.83 -2.47
CA ALA A 329 -0.20 6.45 -1.16
C ALA A 329 0.27 5.41 -0.11
N TYR A 330 0.98 5.87 0.92
CA TYR A 330 1.59 5.02 1.93
C TYR A 330 1.61 5.72 3.30
N ARG A 331 1.21 4.98 4.35
CA ARG A 331 1.24 5.44 5.74
C ARG A 331 1.94 4.46 6.65
N TYR A 332 3.09 4.89 7.17
CA TYR A 332 3.81 4.23 8.25
C TYR A 332 3.08 4.37 9.59
N ALA A 333 2.81 3.24 10.25
CA ALA A 333 2.04 3.18 11.49
C ALA A 333 2.56 2.09 12.46
N GLU A 334 3.86 1.82 12.49
CA GLU A 334 4.42 0.88 13.46
C GLU A 334 4.61 1.50 14.85
N LYS A 335 4.58 0.66 15.90
CA LYS A 335 4.69 1.10 17.30
C LYS A 335 6.12 1.38 17.76
N ASP A 336 7.11 1.07 16.93
CA ASP A 336 8.54 1.20 17.21
C ASP A 336 9.03 2.66 17.21
N ASN A 337 8.26 3.58 16.62
CA ASN A 337 8.66 4.97 16.44
C ASN A 337 7.51 5.97 16.75
N PRO A 338 7.81 7.19 17.27
CA PRO A 338 6.81 8.21 17.53
C PRO A 338 5.91 8.58 16.34
N ILE A 339 6.47 8.64 15.13
CA ILE A 339 5.72 8.94 13.90
C ILE A 339 4.67 7.84 13.65
N GLY A 340 5.07 6.57 13.77
CA GLY A 340 4.18 5.44 13.59
C GLY A 340 3.09 5.39 14.67
N LYS A 341 3.44 5.63 15.94
CA LYS A 341 2.46 5.75 17.04
C LYS A 341 1.42 6.84 16.79
N ARG A 342 1.81 8.02 16.28
CA ARG A 342 0.87 9.11 15.90
C ARG A 342 -0.04 8.76 14.73
N ASN A 343 0.31 7.73 13.96
CA ASN A 343 -0.49 7.26 12.82
C ASN A 343 -1.41 6.08 13.18
N MET A 344 -1.34 5.55 14.40
CA MET A 344 -2.16 4.43 14.88
C MET A 344 -3.57 4.85 15.26
N ASN A 345 -4.50 4.72 14.32
CA ASN A 345 -5.89 5.15 14.50
C ASN A 345 -6.88 4.01 14.26
N MET A 346 -8.10 4.19 14.76
CA MET A 346 -9.20 3.26 14.55
C MET A 346 -10.28 3.89 13.67
N LEU A 347 -10.79 3.14 12.70
CA LEU A 347 -11.95 3.51 11.89
C LEU A 347 -13.02 2.44 12.08
N THR A 348 -14.23 2.89 12.37
CA THR A 348 -15.44 2.09 12.52
C THR A 348 -16.46 2.57 11.49
N ASP A 349 -16.72 1.74 10.49
CA ASP A 349 -17.74 1.99 9.49
C ASP A 349 -18.99 1.21 9.85
N LEU A 350 -20.02 1.93 10.30
CA LEU A 350 -21.29 1.34 10.73
C LEU A 350 -22.17 0.93 9.54
N ASN A 351 -21.90 1.45 8.33
CA ASN A 351 -22.67 1.10 7.14
C ASN A 351 -22.42 -0.36 6.74
N ASP A 352 -21.16 -0.79 6.77
CA ASP A 352 -20.73 -2.14 6.39
C ASP A 352 -20.35 -3.03 7.60
N GLY A 353 -20.47 -2.51 8.83
CA GLY A 353 -20.03 -3.20 10.04
C GLY A 353 -18.52 -3.45 10.10
N PHE A 354 -17.73 -2.57 9.49
CA PHE A 354 -16.28 -2.73 9.33
C PHE A 354 -15.50 -1.99 10.41
N VAL A 355 -14.42 -2.61 10.90
CA VAL A 355 -13.48 -1.97 11.81
C VAL A 355 -12.05 -2.23 11.34
N CYS A 356 -11.25 -1.18 11.19
CA CYS A 356 -9.81 -1.30 11.00
C CYS A 356 -9.01 -0.49 12.01
N GLU A 357 -7.84 -1.02 12.36
CA GLU A 357 -6.82 -0.41 13.21
C GLU A 357 -5.53 -0.28 12.38
N GLY A 358 -4.91 0.90 12.40
CA GLY A 358 -3.63 1.15 11.74
C GLY A 358 -3.56 2.51 11.06
N GLY A 359 -2.77 2.59 9.98
CA GLY A 359 -2.56 3.79 9.19
C GLY A 359 -3.71 4.14 8.22
N GLN A 360 -4.67 3.22 8.00
CA GLN A 360 -5.73 3.36 7.00
C GLN A 360 -6.54 4.66 7.13
N PRO A 361 -6.93 5.11 8.34
CA PRO A 361 -7.67 6.36 8.48
C PRO A 361 -6.91 7.56 7.91
N ASN A 362 -5.58 7.62 8.15
CA ASN A 362 -4.73 8.70 7.64
C ASN A 362 -4.41 8.52 6.15
N LEU A 363 -4.34 7.27 5.68
CA LEU A 363 -4.18 6.96 4.26
C LEU A 363 -5.38 7.49 3.46
N ILE A 364 -6.60 7.37 3.98
CA ILE A 364 -7.82 7.93 3.35
C ILE A 364 -7.71 9.45 3.22
N THR A 365 -7.36 10.15 4.31
CA THR A 365 -7.14 11.61 4.27
C THR A 365 -6.06 11.97 3.24
N GLN A 366 -4.94 11.25 3.21
CA GLN A 366 -3.85 11.48 2.27
C GLN A 366 -4.32 11.31 0.82
N VAL A 367 -5.08 10.27 0.51
CA VAL A 367 -5.59 10.05 -0.85
C VAL A 367 -6.58 11.13 -1.25
N VAL A 368 -7.53 11.49 -0.38
CA VAL A 368 -8.50 12.58 -0.64
C VAL A 368 -7.76 13.87 -1.00
N GLN A 369 -6.76 14.25 -0.20
CA GLN A 369 -5.96 15.46 -0.45
C GLN A 369 -5.11 15.34 -1.73
N LYS A 370 -4.54 14.16 -1.98
CA LYS A 370 -3.72 13.89 -3.16
C LYS A 370 -4.52 14.07 -4.45
N ILE A 371 -5.69 13.45 -4.57
CA ILE A 371 -6.51 13.55 -5.80
C ILE A 371 -7.21 14.92 -5.92
N TYR A 372 -7.49 15.59 -4.81
CA TYR A 372 -7.99 16.97 -4.84
C TYR A 372 -6.95 17.96 -5.39
N HIS A 373 -5.66 17.75 -5.09
CA HIS A 373 -4.59 18.64 -5.56
C HIS A 373 -3.88 18.17 -6.82
N ASN A 374 -4.05 16.91 -7.20
CA ASN A 374 -3.48 16.29 -8.39
C ASN A 374 -4.59 15.51 -9.15
N PRO A 375 -5.58 16.22 -9.73
CA PRO A 375 -6.77 15.60 -10.31
C PRO A 375 -6.46 14.63 -11.46
N SER A 376 -5.34 14.78 -12.18
CA SER A 376 -4.97 13.82 -13.23
C SER A 376 -4.67 12.41 -12.69
N GLN A 377 -4.45 12.28 -11.38
CA GLN A 377 -4.25 11.00 -10.69
C GLN A 377 -5.55 10.38 -10.16
N SER A 378 -6.70 11.04 -10.32
CA SER A 378 -7.98 10.57 -9.76
C SER A 378 -8.47 9.30 -10.45
N GLU A 379 -8.50 9.27 -11.79
CA GLU A 379 -9.09 8.18 -12.58
C GLU A 379 -8.46 6.81 -12.31
N ILE A 380 -7.13 6.75 -12.23
CA ILE A 380 -6.42 5.49 -11.93
C ILE A 380 -6.79 4.94 -10.55
N PHE A 381 -7.06 5.82 -9.58
CA PHE A 381 -7.43 5.44 -8.23
C PHE A 381 -8.93 5.10 -8.13
N THR A 382 -9.82 5.95 -8.65
CA THR A 382 -11.28 5.77 -8.55
C THR A 382 -11.80 4.57 -9.35
N SER A 383 -11.05 4.11 -10.34
CA SER A 383 -11.36 2.89 -11.10
C SER A 383 -11.04 1.58 -10.35
N LEU A 384 -10.45 1.62 -9.16
CA LEU A 384 -10.21 0.44 -8.32
C LEU A 384 -11.52 -0.14 -7.76
N HIS A 385 -11.47 -1.37 -7.24
CA HIS A 385 -12.67 -2.04 -6.74
C HIS A 385 -13.27 -1.31 -5.53
N HIS A 386 -14.51 -0.81 -5.66
CA HIS A 386 -15.21 -0.09 -4.59
C HIS A 386 -16.47 -0.83 -4.09
N GLY A 387 -16.58 -2.12 -4.39
CA GLY A 387 -17.74 -2.94 -4.02
C GLY A 387 -19.00 -2.50 -4.74
N ASP A 388 -20.07 -2.33 -3.98
CA ASP A 388 -21.40 -1.87 -4.39
C ASP A 388 -21.57 -0.35 -4.31
N TYR A 389 -20.54 0.40 -3.92
CA TYR A 389 -20.61 1.86 -3.84
C TYR A 389 -20.80 2.47 -5.23
N GLU A 390 -21.80 3.35 -5.39
CA GLU A 390 -22.06 4.04 -6.66
C GLU A 390 -21.34 5.40 -6.70
N PRO A 391 -20.30 5.57 -7.53
CA PRO A 391 -19.57 6.83 -7.63
C PRO A 391 -20.40 7.89 -8.38
N VAL A 392 -20.16 9.16 -8.05
CA VAL A 392 -20.64 10.27 -8.89
C VAL A 392 -19.92 10.28 -10.23
N ALA A 393 -20.64 10.56 -11.31
CA ALA A 393 -20.08 10.58 -12.68
C ALA A 393 -19.29 11.87 -13.00
N VAL A 394 -19.44 12.91 -12.18
CA VAL A 394 -18.85 14.24 -12.42
C VAL A 394 -17.50 14.34 -11.73
N SER A 395 -16.44 14.62 -12.48
CA SER A 395 -15.06 14.73 -11.96
C SER A 395 -14.63 16.16 -11.63
N GLU A 396 -15.28 17.18 -12.21
CA GLU A 396 -14.95 18.58 -12.02
C GLU A 396 -16.21 19.46 -12.12
N VAL A 397 -16.30 20.48 -11.26
CA VAL A 397 -17.36 21.49 -11.26
C VAL A 397 -16.73 22.85 -10.91
N ASP A 398 -17.11 23.91 -11.61
CA ASP A 398 -16.62 25.28 -11.37
C ASP A 398 -15.07 25.39 -11.36
N GLY A 399 -14.38 24.59 -12.19
CA GLY A 399 -12.91 24.55 -12.23
C GLY A 399 -12.25 23.87 -11.02
N HIS A 400 -13.04 23.17 -10.19
CA HIS A 400 -12.56 22.46 -9.00
C HIS A 400 -12.83 20.95 -9.12
N PRO A 401 -11.88 20.08 -8.72
CA PRO A 401 -12.10 18.64 -8.71
C PRO A 401 -13.21 18.25 -7.72
N VAL A 402 -14.09 17.34 -8.15
CA VAL A 402 -15.07 16.70 -7.27
C VAL A 402 -14.40 15.50 -6.61
N VAL A 403 -14.41 15.45 -5.28
CA VAL A 403 -13.77 14.38 -4.51
C VAL A 403 -14.75 13.72 -3.56
N ASP A 404 -15.13 12.50 -3.92
CA ASP A 404 -15.96 11.65 -3.07
C ASP A 404 -15.12 10.94 -2.00
N SER A 405 -15.10 11.52 -0.79
CA SER A 405 -14.41 10.98 0.38
C SER A 405 -14.87 9.58 0.79
N PHE A 406 -16.12 9.20 0.54
CA PHE A 406 -16.64 7.89 0.92
C PHE A 406 -16.30 6.82 -0.13
N LEU A 407 -16.33 7.18 -1.42
CA LEU A 407 -15.75 6.35 -2.48
C LEU A 407 -14.26 6.07 -2.20
N VAL A 408 -13.49 7.12 -1.90
CA VAL A 408 -12.06 6.96 -1.56
C VAL A 408 -11.88 6.01 -0.38
N MET A 409 -12.68 6.17 0.67
CA MET A 409 -12.66 5.27 1.81
C MET A 409 -12.93 3.81 1.39
N LYS A 410 -14.02 3.55 0.66
CA LYS A 410 -14.38 2.19 0.20
C LYS A 410 -13.26 1.56 -0.61
N ILE A 411 -12.66 2.32 -1.54
CA ILE A 411 -11.52 1.87 -2.33
C ILE A 411 -10.33 1.52 -1.41
N VAL A 412 -9.95 2.38 -0.47
CA VAL A 412 -8.86 2.08 0.46
C VAL A 412 -9.15 0.80 1.26
N LEU A 413 -10.35 0.65 1.82
CA LEU A 413 -10.69 -0.50 2.67
C LEU A 413 -10.71 -1.85 1.93
N LEU A 414 -10.93 -1.82 0.61
CA LEU A 414 -10.99 -3.00 -0.25
C LEU A 414 -9.66 -3.29 -0.97
N ASN A 415 -8.82 -2.28 -1.22
CA ASN A 415 -7.62 -2.41 -2.06
C ASN A 415 -6.30 -2.13 -1.32
N CYS A 416 -6.32 -1.62 -0.09
CA CYS A 416 -5.06 -1.37 0.63
C CYS A 416 -4.38 -2.66 1.08
N PHE A 417 -3.06 -2.60 1.13
CA PHE A 417 -2.21 -3.68 1.64
C PHE A 417 -1.65 -3.27 2.99
N GLY A 418 -1.68 -4.21 3.95
CA GLY A 418 -0.79 -4.14 5.10
C GLY A 418 0.64 -4.41 4.63
N ALA A 419 1.57 -3.50 4.94
CA ALA A 419 2.94 -3.54 4.44
C ALA A 419 3.93 -3.51 5.62
N PRO A 420 4.83 -4.50 5.74
CA PRO A 420 5.97 -4.37 6.66
C PRO A 420 6.96 -3.33 6.14
N ARG A 421 7.91 -2.92 7.00
CA ARG A 421 9.08 -2.14 6.55
C ARG A 421 9.84 -2.89 5.46
N SER A 422 10.07 -4.20 5.62
CA SER A 422 10.50 -5.07 4.53
C SER A 422 10.01 -6.51 4.72
N SER A 423 9.86 -7.25 3.61
CA SER A 423 9.54 -8.69 3.66
C SER A 423 10.69 -9.53 4.22
N ARG A 424 11.94 -9.08 4.04
CA ARG A 424 13.13 -9.64 4.69
C ARG A 424 13.02 -9.58 6.22
N GLU A 425 12.76 -8.41 6.80
CA GLU A 425 12.58 -8.25 8.25
C GLU A 425 11.41 -9.11 8.77
N SER A 426 10.31 -9.16 8.02
CA SER A 426 9.18 -10.01 8.38
C SER A 426 9.53 -11.51 8.39
N MET A 427 10.35 -11.97 7.44
CA MET A 427 10.88 -13.34 7.42
C MET A 427 11.78 -13.58 8.64
N GLU A 428 12.70 -12.66 8.92
CA GLU A 428 13.61 -12.75 10.05
C GLU A 428 12.86 -12.89 11.39
N THR A 429 11.84 -12.04 11.62
CA THR A 429 10.98 -12.13 12.81
C THR A 429 10.24 -13.46 12.87
N ALA A 430 9.64 -13.90 11.76
CA ALA A 430 8.90 -15.16 11.72
C ALA A 430 9.78 -16.40 11.98
N ILE A 431 11.04 -16.37 11.53
CA ILE A 431 12.02 -17.44 11.81
C ILE A 431 12.37 -17.46 13.30
N LYS A 432 12.59 -16.29 13.92
CA LYS A 432 12.87 -16.17 15.36
C LYS A 432 11.68 -16.64 16.21
N ASP A 433 10.47 -16.25 15.85
CA ASP A 433 9.24 -16.60 16.59
C ASP A 433 8.81 -18.08 16.43
N ALA A 434 9.31 -18.78 15.40
CA ALA A 434 8.99 -20.18 15.14
C ALA A 434 9.38 -21.12 16.31
N GLY A 435 10.26 -20.68 17.22
CA GLY A 435 10.57 -21.37 18.47
C GLY A 435 9.39 -21.51 19.43
N ASP A 436 8.42 -20.58 19.41
CA ASP A 436 7.41 -20.45 20.48
C ASP A 436 5.97 -20.76 20.06
N LYS A 437 5.58 -20.60 18.79
CA LYS A 437 4.31 -21.08 18.18
C LYS A 437 4.25 -20.67 16.70
N VAL A 438 4.14 -21.62 15.76
CA VAL A 438 3.77 -21.31 14.36
C VAL A 438 2.33 -20.79 14.33
N SER A 439 2.17 -19.49 14.18
CA SER A 439 0.89 -18.82 13.97
C SER A 439 0.40 -19.06 12.54
N ASP A 440 -0.80 -19.62 12.38
CA ASP A 440 -1.43 -19.83 11.06
C ASP A 440 -2.11 -18.55 10.51
N SER A 441 -2.00 -17.42 11.21
CA SER A 441 -2.57 -16.15 10.78
C SER A 441 -1.52 -15.28 10.10
N SER A 442 -1.86 -14.70 8.94
CA SER A 442 -1.02 -13.67 8.32
C SER A 442 -0.70 -12.54 9.32
N PRO A 443 0.54 -12.05 9.38
CA PRO A 443 0.90 -10.93 10.24
C PRO A 443 0.01 -9.73 9.91
N ARG A 444 -0.60 -9.13 10.95
CA ARG A 444 -1.38 -7.92 10.81
C ARG A 444 -0.44 -6.72 10.87
N TYR A 445 -0.09 -6.20 9.70
CA TYR A 445 0.65 -4.96 9.58
C TYR A 445 -0.28 -3.77 9.79
N ARG A 446 0.18 -2.78 10.55
CA ARG A 446 -0.55 -1.54 10.82
C ARG A 446 -0.21 -0.48 9.79
N THR A 447 1.04 -0.49 9.34
CA THR A 447 1.50 0.23 8.16
C THR A 447 0.75 -0.26 6.93
N CYS A 448 0.33 0.65 6.07
CA CYS A 448 -0.47 0.32 4.90
C CYS A 448 -0.24 1.27 3.73
N GLY A 449 -0.63 0.84 2.54
CA GLY A 449 -0.60 1.66 1.33
C GLY A 449 -1.53 1.11 0.25
N VAL A 450 -1.68 1.89 -0.82
CA VAL A 450 -2.38 1.49 -2.05
C VAL A 450 -1.39 1.48 -3.20
N TRP A 451 -1.38 0.38 -3.93
CA TRP A 451 -0.59 0.15 -5.14
C TRP A 451 -1.58 -0.21 -6.25
N THR A 452 -1.88 0.73 -7.13
CA THR A 452 -3.02 0.69 -8.06
C THR A 452 -3.00 -0.49 -9.01
N LEU A 453 -1.83 -0.90 -9.52
CA LEU A 453 -1.70 -2.06 -10.41
C LEU A 453 -1.73 -3.37 -9.61
N ALA A 454 -0.98 -3.46 -8.52
CA ALA A 454 -0.97 -4.65 -7.66
C ALA A 454 -2.34 -4.95 -7.04
N SER A 455 -3.16 -3.92 -6.79
CA SER A 455 -4.55 -4.06 -6.31
C SER A 455 -5.46 -4.78 -7.31
N ARG A 456 -5.09 -4.87 -8.60
CA ARG A 456 -5.84 -5.61 -9.63
C ARG A 456 -5.57 -7.11 -9.60
N ILE A 457 -4.59 -7.59 -8.83
CA ILE A 457 -4.32 -9.03 -8.73
C ILE A 457 -5.42 -9.67 -7.87
N ASN A 458 -6.12 -10.65 -8.44
CA ASN A 458 -7.24 -11.29 -7.78
C ASN A 458 -6.80 -12.35 -6.76
N HIS A 459 -7.74 -12.75 -5.91
CA HIS A 459 -7.52 -13.80 -4.94
C HIS A 459 -7.57 -15.20 -5.58
N SER A 460 -6.61 -16.04 -5.20
CA SER A 460 -6.76 -17.50 -5.19
C SER A 460 -6.02 -18.05 -3.97
N CYS A 461 -6.57 -19.10 -3.34
CA CYS A 461 -5.83 -19.80 -2.28
C CYS A 461 -4.63 -20.60 -2.84
N ILE A 462 -4.65 -20.91 -4.14
CA ILE A 462 -3.52 -21.49 -4.87
C ILE A 462 -2.93 -20.37 -5.74
N THR A 463 -1.76 -19.89 -5.35
CA THR A 463 -1.14 -18.70 -5.94
C THR A 463 -0.30 -19.06 -7.15
N ASN A 464 -0.03 -18.06 -8.01
CA ASN A 464 0.98 -18.15 -9.07
C ASN A 464 1.93 -16.96 -9.07
N CYS A 465 1.72 -15.99 -8.19
CA CYS A 465 2.64 -14.90 -7.92
C CYS A 465 2.69 -14.62 -6.43
N ARG A 466 3.74 -13.93 -6.00
CA ARG A 466 3.95 -13.55 -4.61
C ARG A 466 4.25 -12.06 -4.52
N ARG A 467 3.64 -11.40 -3.52
CA ARG A 467 3.89 -10.00 -3.15
C ARG A 467 4.90 -9.88 -2.00
N SER A 468 5.80 -8.91 -2.12
CA SER A 468 6.84 -8.57 -1.15
C SER A 468 6.99 -7.05 -1.07
N PHE A 469 7.68 -6.57 -0.04
CA PHE A 469 7.77 -5.13 0.26
C PHE A 469 9.21 -4.72 0.64
N ILE A 470 9.60 -3.53 0.20
CA ILE A 470 10.72 -2.76 0.73
C ILE A 470 10.23 -1.30 0.82
N GLY A 471 10.00 -0.81 2.05
CA GLY A 471 9.42 0.51 2.27
C GLY A 471 8.04 0.65 1.59
N ASP A 472 7.90 1.68 0.77
CA ASP A 472 6.70 1.95 -0.02
C ASP A 472 6.74 1.37 -1.45
N MET A 473 7.65 0.43 -1.72
CA MET A 473 7.69 -0.36 -2.95
C MET A 473 7.06 -1.73 -2.72
N LEU A 474 6.18 -2.15 -3.65
CA LEU A 474 5.58 -3.47 -3.67
C LEU A 474 6.14 -4.25 -4.87
N ILE A 475 6.74 -5.39 -4.58
CA ILE A 475 7.41 -6.25 -5.56
C ILE A 475 6.55 -7.50 -5.79
N ILE A 476 6.21 -7.80 -7.04
CA ILE A 476 5.53 -9.03 -7.45
C ILE A 476 6.47 -9.90 -8.27
N ARG A 477 6.64 -11.15 -7.84
CA ARG A 477 7.35 -12.18 -8.60
C ARG A 477 6.46 -13.36 -8.92
N ALA A 478 6.71 -14.01 -10.05
CA ALA A 478 6.09 -15.29 -10.37
C ALA A 478 6.51 -16.34 -9.33
N SER A 479 5.56 -17.07 -8.73
CA SER A 479 5.88 -18.13 -7.76
C SER A 479 6.13 -19.49 -8.42
N LYS A 480 5.81 -19.61 -9.71
CA LYS A 480 6.02 -20.77 -10.57
C LYS A 480 6.12 -20.34 -12.03
N ASP A 481 6.45 -21.27 -12.92
CA ASP A 481 6.34 -21.02 -14.35
C ASP A 481 4.87 -20.74 -14.73
N ILE A 482 4.62 -19.64 -15.43
CA ILE A 482 3.29 -19.20 -15.85
C ILE A 482 3.27 -19.06 -17.36
N LYS A 483 2.22 -19.56 -18.01
CA LYS A 483 2.02 -19.40 -19.45
C LYS A 483 1.68 -17.94 -19.78
N ALA A 484 1.73 -17.59 -21.06
CA ALA A 484 1.12 -16.35 -21.54
C ALA A 484 -0.39 -16.33 -21.24
N ASP A 485 -0.96 -15.13 -21.19
CA ASP A 485 -2.40 -14.89 -21.07
C ASP A 485 -3.04 -15.57 -19.85
N THR A 486 -2.27 -15.75 -18.78
CA THR A 486 -2.74 -16.37 -17.54
C THR A 486 -2.94 -15.29 -16.48
N GLU A 487 -4.10 -15.31 -15.83
CA GLU A 487 -4.40 -14.40 -14.73
C GLU A 487 -3.46 -14.64 -13.54
N LEU A 488 -2.98 -13.57 -12.95
CA LEU A 488 -2.15 -13.59 -11.75
C LEU A 488 -3.03 -13.63 -10.50
N PHE A 489 -2.61 -14.44 -9.54
CA PHE A 489 -3.26 -14.59 -8.25
C PHE A 489 -2.26 -14.63 -7.11
N PHE A 490 -2.59 -13.94 -6.03
CA PHE A 490 -2.00 -14.16 -4.72
C PHE A 490 -3.09 -14.30 -3.65
N ALA A 491 -2.74 -14.85 -2.50
CA ALA A 491 -3.68 -15.01 -1.40
C ALA A 491 -3.89 -13.67 -0.66
N TYR A 492 -5.12 -13.14 -0.69
CA TYR A 492 -5.54 -12.01 0.16
C TYR A 492 -5.41 -12.37 1.65
N ASN A 493 -5.87 -13.56 2.02
CA ASN A 493 -5.57 -14.22 3.29
C ASN A 493 -4.94 -15.58 2.99
N GLN A 494 -3.86 -15.90 3.70
CA GLN A 494 -3.20 -17.20 3.56
C GLN A 494 -4.13 -18.34 4.02
N PRO A 495 -4.12 -19.50 3.35
CA PRO A 495 -4.85 -20.67 3.83
C PRO A 495 -4.34 -21.11 5.20
N SER A 496 -5.23 -21.19 6.20
CA SER A 496 -4.87 -21.67 7.53
C SER A 496 -5.24 -23.15 7.69
N ARG A 497 -4.54 -23.84 8.59
CA ARG A 497 -4.78 -25.26 8.92
C ARG A 497 -6.15 -25.42 9.59
N ASN A 498 -6.80 -26.55 9.32
CA ASN A 498 -8.06 -26.97 9.95
C ASN A 498 -9.23 -25.99 9.73
N GLU A 499 -9.20 -25.19 8.67
CA GLU A 499 -10.31 -24.30 8.32
C GLU A 499 -11.34 -25.00 7.45
N THR A 500 -12.61 -24.84 7.80
CA THR A 500 -13.71 -25.30 6.95
C THR A 500 -13.82 -24.42 5.70
N TYR A 501 -14.55 -24.90 4.69
CA TYR A 501 -14.94 -24.09 3.54
C TYR A 501 -15.67 -22.82 3.97
N LYS A 502 -16.64 -22.93 4.89
CA LYS A 502 -17.44 -21.81 5.37
C LYS A 502 -16.58 -20.74 6.05
N ASP A 503 -15.63 -21.16 6.90
CA ASP A 503 -14.70 -20.23 7.57
C ASP A 503 -13.81 -19.52 6.56
N THR A 504 -13.33 -20.25 5.55
CA THR A 504 -12.50 -19.71 4.47
C THR A 504 -13.27 -18.66 3.66
N GLN A 505 -14.48 -18.97 3.18
CA GLN A 505 -15.28 -18.03 2.37
C GLN A 505 -15.70 -16.79 3.16
N LYS A 506 -15.99 -16.94 4.47
CA LYS A 506 -16.35 -15.81 5.34
C LYS A 506 -15.25 -14.73 5.38
N LYS A 507 -13.97 -15.10 5.22
CA LYS A 507 -12.87 -14.13 5.18
C LYS A 507 -12.91 -13.23 3.93
N PHE A 508 -13.57 -13.67 2.86
CA PHE A 508 -13.60 -12.98 1.57
C PHE A 508 -14.91 -12.25 1.29
N SER A 509 -15.93 -12.41 2.15
CA SER A 509 -17.28 -11.89 1.91
C SER A 509 -17.32 -10.38 1.63
N LYS A 510 -16.41 -9.60 2.24
CA LYS A 510 -16.34 -8.15 2.05
C LYS A 510 -15.97 -7.70 0.62
N TRP A 511 -15.38 -8.59 -0.19
CA TRP A 511 -15.04 -8.31 -1.59
C TRP A 511 -16.13 -8.80 -2.57
N GLY A 512 -17.23 -9.38 -2.07
CA GLY A 512 -18.35 -9.78 -2.90
C GLY A 512 -18.10 -10.96 -3.85
N PHE A 513 -17.05 -11.78 -3.62
CA PHE A 513 -16.76 -12.97 -4.44
C PHE A 513 -16.73 -14.26 -3.61
N THR A 514 -16.87 -15.40 -4.28
CA THR A 514 -16.66 -16.74 -3.71
C THR A 514 -15.42 -17.36 -4.34
N CYS A 515 -14.49 -17.86 -3.51
CA CYS A 515 -13.29 -18.52 -4.00
C CYS A 515 -13.61 -19.98 -4.37
N ASP A 516 -13.46 -20.30 -5.65
CA ASP A 516 -13.74 -21.60 -6.27
C ASP A 516 -12.46 -22.36 -6.70
N CYS A 517 -11.29 -21.90 -6.24
CA CYS A 517 -10.03 -22.59 -6.52
C CYS A 517 -10.07 -24.05 -6.00
N ALA A 518 -9.23 -24.91 -6.56
CA ALA A 518 -9.24 -26.33 -6.25
C ALA A 518 -9.02 -26.66 -4.76
N LEU A 519 -8.30 -25.82 -4.01
CA LEU A 519 -8.17 -25.98 -2.55
C LEU A 519 -9.49 -25.67 -1.81
N CYS A 520 -10.24 -24.67 -2.25
CA CYS A 520 -11.57 -24.38 -1.70
C CYS A 520 -12.57 -25.48 -2.04
N LEU A 521 -12.52 -26.05 -3.25
CA LEU A 521 -13.35 -27.19 -3.64
C LEU A 521 -13.03 -28.45 -2.82
N ASP A 522 -11.75 -28.74 -2.56
CA ASP A 522 -11.33 -29.82 -1.65
C ASP A 522 -11.91 -29.61 -0.24
N LYS A 523 -11.75 -28.41 0.32
CA LYS A 523 -12.33 -28.05 1.62
C LYS A 523 -13.86 -28.21 1.64
N LYS A 524 -14.55 -27.90 0.55
CA LYS A 524 -16.01 -28.04 0.43
C LYS A 524 -16.44 -29.52 0.46
N SER A 525 -15.65 -30.41 -0.13
CA SER A 525 -15.87 -31.87 -0.11
C SER A 525 -15.38 -32.57 1.16
N THR A 526 -14.56 -31.90 1.97
CA THR A 526 -13.97 -32.48 3.18
C THR A 526 -14.98 -32.47 4.33
N SER A 527 -15.31 -33.66 4.87
CA SER A 527 -16.20 -33.78 6.02
C SER A 527 -15.57 -33.25 7.32
N GLN A 528 -16.39 -32.83 8.28
CA GLN A 528 -15.92 -32.41 9.60
C GLN A 528 -15.12 -33.50 10.32
N THR A 529 -15.53 -34.77 10.17
CA THR A 529 -14.84 -35.94 10.73
C THR A 529 -13.46 -36.12 10.13
N THR A 530 -13.33 -35.94 8.82
CA THR A 530 -12.03 -35.98 8.12
C THR A 530 -11.11 -34.86 8.62
N LEU A 531 -11.63 -33.65 8.79
CA LEU A 531 -10.87 -32.51 9.30
C LEU A 531 -10.37 -32.72 10.74
N GLN A 532 -11.23 -33.25 11.61
CA GLN A 532 -10.86 -33.64 12.98
C GLN A 532 -9.79 -34.75 12.99
N THR A 533 -9.90 -35.69 12.05
CA THR A 533 -8.91 -36.76 11.86
C THR A 533 -7.56 -36.16 11.45
N ARG A 534 -7.51 -35.25 10.47
CA ARG A 534 -6.29 -34.51 10.09
C ARG A 534 -5.66 -33.83 11.32
N LYS A 535 -6.46 -33.10 12.10
CA LYS A 535 -6.01 -32.41 13.33
C LYS A 535 -5.43 -33.34 14.38
N ALA A 536 -6.01 -34.52 14.59
CA ALA A 536 -5.49 -35.53 15.52
C ALA A 536 -4.15 -36.08 15.03
N LEU A 537 -4.07 -36.49 13.77
CA LEU A 537 -2.86 -37.06 13.18
C LEU A 537 -1.68 -36.07 13.17
N CYS A 538 -1.94 -34.78 12.90
CA CYS A 538 -0.90 -33.74 12.99
C CYS A 538 -0.37 -33.54 14.42
N ARG A 539 -1.21 -33.73 15.46
CA ARG A 539 -0.77 -33.69 16.86
C ARG A 539 0.13 -34.87 17.19
N ASP A 540 -0.22 -36.07 16.73
CA ASP A 540 0.62 -37.28 16.90
C ASP A 540 1.99 -37.08 16.27
N ILE A 541 2.03 -36.56 15.03
CA ILE A 541 3.30 -36.30 14.34
C ILE A 541 4.12 -35.23 15.08
N LYS A 542 3.49 -34.14 15.53
CA LYS A 542 4.17 -33.10 16.31
C LYS A 542 4.77 -33.66 17.60
N GLN A 543 4.06 -34.55 18.29
CA GLN A 543 4.59 -35.23 19.47
C GLN A 543 5.79 -36.10 19.13
N ALA A 544 5.75 -36.83 18.01
CA ALA A 544 6.85 -37.69 17.56
C ALA A 544 8.10 -36.92 17.10
N SER A 545 7.96 -35.65 16.72
CA SER A 545 9.09 -34.77 16.34
C SER A 545 9.87 -34.21 17.54
N LYS A 546 9.44 -34.48 18.79
CA LYS A 546 10.14 -33.96 19.98
C LYS A 546 11.51 -34.62 20.20
N PRO A 547 12.48 -33.92 20.80
CA PRO A 547 13.86 -34.42 20.95
C PRO A 547 13.98 -35.74 21.71
N ASP A 548 13.12 -35.95 22.71
CA ASP A 548 13.08 -37.09 23.64
C ASP A 548 12.51 -38.38 23.02
N VAL A 549 11.88 -38.31 21.86
CA VAL A 549 11.21 -39.47 21.23
C VAL A 549 12.21 -40.42 20.53
N SER A 550 12.02 -41.73 20.64
CA SER A 550 12.88 -42.73 20.03
C SER A 550 12.73 -42.81 18.50
N ILE A 551 13.80 -43.20 17.79
CA ILE A 551 13.76 -43.41 16.33
C ILE A 551 12.70 -44.47 15.94
N ALA A 552 12.47 -45.48 16.78
CA ALA A 552 11.47 -46.50 16.55
C ALA A 552 10.04 -45.91 16.55
N ASP A 553 9.74 -45.03 17.51
CA ASP A 553 8.44 -44.36 17.62
C ASP A 553 8.21 -43.36 16.48
N MET A 554 9.25 -42.65 16.04
CA MET A 554 9.18 -41.82 14.85
C MET A 554 8.83 -42.65 13.61
N LYS A 555 9.53 -43.78 13.38
CA LYS A 555 9.23 -44.69 12.26
C LYS A 555 7.81 -45.25 12.33
N LYS A 556 7.35 -45.61 13.53
CA LYS A 556 5.96 -46.05 13.76
C LYS A 556 4.98 -44.95 13.35
N THR A 557 5.20 -43.72 13.82
CA THR A 557 4.35 -42.55 13.51
C THR A 557 4.32 -42.23 12.02
N MET A 558 5.45 -42.39 11.31
CA MET A 558 5.49 -42.28 9.84
C MET A 558 4.57 -43.32 9.18
N LYS A 559 4.71 -44.60 9.57
CA LYS A 559 3.93 -45.71 9.00
C LYS A 559 2.45 -45.64 9.38
N THR A 560 2.11 -45.07 10.53
CA THR A 560 0.72 -44.99 10.98
C THR A 560 0.10 -43.64 10.67
N SER A 561 0.55 -42.58 11.34
CA SER A 561 -0.16 -41.31 11.37
C SER A 561 0.03 -40.51 10.09
N LEU A 562 1.24 -40.50 9.51
CA LEU A 562 1.51 -39.79 8.26
C LEU A 562 0.86 -40.47 7.04
N GLU A 563 0.87 -41.81 6.99
CA GLU A 563 0.15 -42.56 5.96
C GLU A 563 -1.36 -42.35 6.05
N LYS A 564 -1.94 -42.45 7.26
CA LYS A 564 -3.36 -42.14 7.49
C LYS A 564 -3.69 -40.70 7.10
N LEU A 565 -2.83 -39.74 7.42
CA LEU A 565 -3.01 -38.34 7.07
C LEU A 565 -3.04 -38.16 5.55
N SER A 566 -2.11 -38.80 4.84
CA SER A 566 -2.05 -38.75 3.38
C SER A 566 -3.32 -39.30 2.72
N LYS A 567 -3.91 -40.36 3.29
CA LYS A 567 -5.17 -40.97 2.82
C LYS A 567 -6.41 -40.11 3.06
N THR A 568 -6.32 -39.05 3.87
CA THR A 568 -7.44 -38.11 4.06
C THR A 568 -7.57 -37.08 2.92
N TYR A 569 -6.62 -37.02 2.00
CA TYR A 569 -6.65 -36.13 0.84
C TYR A 569 -7.07 -36.90 -0.41
N PRO A 570 -7.64 -36.23 -1.43
CA PRO A 570 -8.01 -36.87 -2.68
C PRO A 570 -6.81 -37.54 -3.36
N ALA A 571 -7.06 -38.67 -4.01
CA ALA A 571 -6.05 -39.41 -4.77
C ALA A 571 -6.14 -39.06 -6.27
N GLY A 572 -4.99 -39.04 -6.95
CA GLY A 572 -4.90 -38.72 -8.39
C GLY A 572 -3.79 -37.72 -8.70
N ARG A 573 -3.42 -37.59 -9.98
CA ARG A 573 -2.35 -36.70 -10.43
C ARG A 573 -2.66 -35.23 -10.10
N ASP A 574 -3.86 -34.76 -10.41
CA ASP A 574 -4.24 -33.36 -10.20
C ASP A 574 -4.42 -33.04 -8.71
N ALA A 575 -4.90 -34.01 -7.92
CA ALA A 575 -4.99 -33.91 -6.47
C ALA A 575 -3.61 -33.86 -5.78
N ALA A 576 -2.56 -34.41 -6.40
CA ALA A 576 -1.20 -34.35 -5.86
C ALA A 576 -0.59 -32.95 -5.99
N LEU A 577 -1.12 -32.09 -6.86
CA LEU A 577 -0.69 -30.69 -7.03
C LEU A 577 -1.35 -29.75 -6.01
N LEU A 578 -2.37 -30.21 -5.29
CA LEU A 578 -3.08 -29.41 -4.29
C LEU A 578 -2.23 -29.27 -3.02
N PRO A 579 -1.99 -28.04 -2.53
CA PRO A 579 -1.34 -27.83 -1.25
C PRO A 579 -2.10 -28.52 -0.10
N ARG A 580 -1.40 -29.39 0.63
CA ARG A 580 -1.88 -30.12 1.81
C ARG A 580 -1.49 -29.34 3.06
N VAL A 581 -2.27 -28.31 3.36
CA VAL A 581 -2.00 -27.27 4.37
C VAL A 581 -1.62 -27.86 5.74
N GLU A 582 -2.27 -28.94 6.18
CA GLU A 582 -1.97 -29.58 7.46
C GLU A 582 -0.70 -30.47 7.45
N MET A 583 -0.29 -30.96 6.28
CA MET A 583 0.72 -32.02 6.16
C MET A 583 2.16 -31.49 6.04
N TRP A 584 2.39 -30.42 5.28
CA TRP A 584 3.75 -29.99 4.93
C TRP A 584 4.62 -29.71 6.17
N HIS A 585 4.08 -28.95 7.14
CA HIS A 585 4.80 -28.58 8.36
C HIS A 585 5.15 -29.81 9.22
N SER A 586 4.23 -30.79 9.29
CA SER A 586 4.45 -32.05 9.99
C SER A 586 5.58 -32.86 9.36
N CYS A 587 5.67 -32.90 8.03
CA CYS A 587 6.79 -33.54 7.34
C CYS A 587 8.11 -32.81 7.61
N PHE A 588 8.12 -31.47 7.54
CA PHE A 588 9.32 -30.67 7.78
C PHE A 588 9.90 -30.89 9.18
N GLU A 589 9.08 -30.78 10.23
CA GLU A 589 9.54 -30.97 11.61
C GLU A 589 10.03 -32.39 11.89
N LEU A 590 9.36 -33.40 11.33
CA LEU A 590 9.81 -34.79 11.44
C LEU A 590 11.14 -35.02 10.70
N GLY A 591 11.33 -34.38 9.54
CA GLY A 591 12.59 -34.41 8.81
C GLY A 591 13.76 -33.86 9.64
N LYS A 592 13.58 -32.67 10.23
CA LYS A 592 14.55 -32.06 11.15
C LYS A 592 14.90 -32.99 12.32
N ALA A 593 13.89 -33.59 12.96
CA ALA A 593 14.11 -34.50 14.09
C ALA A 593 14.92 -35.75 13.69
N LEU A 594 14.66 -36.31 12.50
CA LEU A 594 15.40 -37.46 11.97
C LEU A 594 16.85 -37.12 11.63
N VAL A 595 17.10 -35.98 10.99
CA VAL A 595 18.47 -35.49 10.68
C VAL A 595 19.27 -35.30 11.96
N LYS A 596 18.70 -34.69 13.00
CA LYS A 596 19.33 -34.51 14.32
C LYS A 596 19.72 -35.83 14.98
N LYS A 597 19.00 -36.92 14.70
CA LYS A 597 19.29 -38.29 15.18
C LYS A 597 20.12 -39.12 14.20
N GLY A 598 20.78 -38.47 13.24
CA GLY A 598 21.71 -39.10 12.29
C GLY A 598 21.04 -39.92 11.18
N LYS A 599 19.72 -39.80 10.98
CA LYS A 599 18.99 -40.50 9.91
C LYS A 599 18.81 -39.60 8.70
N GLN A 600 19.92 -39.38 7.99
CA GLN A 600 20.04 -38.44 6.88
C GLN A 600 19.07 -38.73 5.72
N ALA A 601 19.12 -39.93 5.11
CA ALA A 601 18.25 -40.24 3.96
C ALA A 601 16.74 -40.17 4.30
N LYS A 602 16.36 -40.58 5.51
CA LYS A 602 14.96 -40.47 5.98
C LYS A 602 14.54 -39.03 6.23
N GLY A 603 15.43 -38.20 6.75
CA GLY A 603 15.21 -36.77 6.89
C GLY A 603 14.94 -36.11 5.55
N LEU A 604 15.78 -36.42 4.55
CA LEU A 604 15.64 -35.95 3.18
C LEU A 604 14.31 -36.39 2.55
N GLU A 605 13.89 -37.64 2.74
CA GLU A 605 12.58 -38.13 2.29
C GLU A 605 11.44 -37.27 2.85
N MET A 606 11.54 -36.85 4.12
CA MET A 606 10.52 -36.01 4.75
C MET A 606 10.55 -34.57 4.23
N PHE A 607 11.71 -34.00 3.94
CA PHE A 607 11.81 -32.68 3.30
C PHE A 607 11.19 -32.67 1.90
N VAL A 608 11.44 -33.70 1.08
CA VAL A 608 10.78 -33.85 -0.23
C VAL A 608 9.27 -34.02 -0.07
N LYS A 609 8.81 -34.81 0.91
CA LYS A 609 7.37 -34.92 1.22
C LYS A 609 6.75 -33.59 1.68
N SER A 610 7.50 -32.77 2.42
CA SER A 610 7.08 -31.42 2.81
C SER A 610 6.85 -30.54 1.59
N LEU A 611 7.83 -30.48 0.67
CA LEU A 611 7.71 -29.72 -0.58
C LEU A 611 6.55 -30.22 -1.45
N ARG A 612 6.37 -31.54 -1.59
CA ARG A 612 5.21 -32.11 -2.31
C ARG A 612 3.88 -31.71 -1.67
N ALA A 613 3.83 -31.66 -0.34
CA ALA A 613 2.65 -31.17 0.38
C ALA A 613 2.41 -29.66 0.17
N LEU A 614 3.38 -28.89 -0.31
CA LEU A 614 3.20 -27.51 -0.78
C LEU A 614 2.84 -27.43 -2.28
N GLY A 615 2.62 -28.57 -2.95
CA GLY A 615 2.25 -28.63 -4.36
C GLY A 615 3.44 -28.67 -5.33
N TYR A 616 4.66 -28.90 -4.84
CA TYR A 616 5.82 -29.07 -5.71
C TYR A 616 5.78 -30.43 -6.43
N VAL A 617 6.17 -30.43 -7.71
CA VAL A 617 6.46 -31.65 -8.46
C VAL A 617 7.97 -31.81 -8.52
N ILE A 618 8.48 -32.82 -7.81
CA ILE A 618 9.90 -33.11 -7.69
C ILE A 618 10.19 -34.47 -8.31
N ALA A 619 11.19 -34.50 -9.18
CA ALA A 619 11.81 -35.72 -9.69
C ALA A 619 13.13 -35.95 -8.96
N GLU A 620 13.19 -36.99 -8.15
CA GLU A 620 14.35 -37.31 -7.32
C GLU A 620 14.80 -38.77 -7.44
N LYS A 621 16.11 -38.98 -7.29
CA LYS A 621 16.72 -40.30 -7.04
C LYS A 621 17.43 -40.23 -5.70
N ALA A 622 16.89 -40.94 -4.70
CA ALA A 622 17.35 -40.86 -3.32
C ALA A 622 18.78 -41.40 -3.17
N PRO A 623 19.66 -40.69 -2.44
CA PRO A 623 20.95 -41.24 -2.04
C PRO A 623 20.77 -42.27 -0.90
N THR A 624 21.62 -43.31 -0.89
CA THR A 624 21.57 -44.38 0.13
C THR A 624 22.50 -44.08 1.31
N ASP A 625 22.07 -44.40 2.54
CA ASP A 625 22.89 -44.24 3.76
C ASP A 625 24.14 -45.17 3.80
N SER A 626 24.20 -46.20 2.95
CA SER A 626 25.31 -47.17 2.91
C SER A 626 26.46 -46.67 2.01
N GLY A 627 27.40 -45.92 2.60
CA GLY A 627 28.60 -45.40 1.93
C GLY A 627 29.65 -46.42 1.50
N ARG A 628 29.28 -47.64 1.08
CA ARG A 628 30.25 -48.65 0.61
C ARG A 628 29.79 -49.31 -0.69
N GLY A 629 30.47 -48.91 -1.77
CA GLY A 629 30.76 -49.73 -2.95
C GLY A 629 29.56 -50.32 -3.69
N GLY A 630 29.12 -49.66 -4.77
CA GLY A 630 28.29 -50.31 -5.78
C GLY A 630 27.31 -49.33 -6.44
N ASN A 631 27.71 -48.81 -7.60
CA ASN A 631 26.99 -47.84 -8.44
C ASN A 631 26.75 -46.46 -7.80
N LYS A 632 27.62 -45.50 -8.16
CA LYS A 632 27.36 -44.04 -8.13
C LYS A 632 26.23 -43.67 -9.11
N ASN A 633 25.07 -44.33 -9.01
CA ASN A 633 23.89 -43.94 -9.76
C ASN A 633 23.53 -42.52 -9.32
N LYS A 634 23.70 -41.57 -10.25
CA LYS A 634 23.56 -40.12 -10.07
C LYS A 634 22.33 -39.82 -9.23
N ALA A 635 22.54 -39.53 -7.94
CA ALA A 635 21.53 -38.88 -7.12
C ALA A 635 21.06 -37.64 -7.90
N MET A 636 19.76 -37.44 -7.92
CA MET A 636 19.12 -36.42 -8.76
C MET A 636 18.07 -35.72 -7.93
N LEU A 637 17.97 -34.41 -8.13
CA LEU A 637 16.90 -33.60 -7.60
C LEU A 637 16.55 -32.56 -8.67
N GLU A 638 15.30 -32.56 -9.11
CA GLU A 638 14.82 -31.59 -10.09
C GLU A 638 13.40 -31.13 -9.73
N ILE A 639 13.20 -29.83 -9.63
CA ILE A 639 11.87 -29.23 -9.51
C ILE A 639 11.26 -29.12 -10.90
N LYS A 640 10.32 -30.02 -11.22
CA LYS A 640 9.54 -29.97 -12.47
C LYS A 640 8.44 -28.91 -12.43
N GLN A 641 7.92 -28.64 -11.24
CA GLN A 641 6.95 -27.58 -10.99
C GLN A 641 7.12 -27.03 -9.59
N TRP A 642 7.18 -25.72 -9.48
CA TRP A 642 7.17 -25.00 -8.20
C TRP A 642 5.79 -25.08 -7.54
N GLY A 643 5.79 -25.25 -6.22
CA GLY A 643 4.59 -25.16 -5.38
C GLY A 643 4.49 -23.81 -4.67
N GLU A 644 3.76 -23.78 -3.56
CA GLU A 644 3.62 -22.60 -2.71
C GLU A 644 4.92 -22.28 -1.96
N VAL A 645 5.43 -21.05 -2.13
CA VAL A 645 6.60 -20.54 -1.40
C VAL A 645 6.12 -19.83 -0.13
N ASN A 646 6.49 -20.38 1.03
CA ASN A 646 6.22 -19.81 2.34
C ASN A 646 7.52 -19.47 3.09
N VAL A 647 7.40 -18.97 4.32
CA VAL A 647 8.56 -18.49 5.11
C VAL A 647 9.57 -19.58 5.45
N TYR A 648 9.16 -20.85 5.46
CA TYR A 648 10.03 -22.00 5.76
C TYR A 648 10.58 -22.68 4.52
N THR A 649 10.11 -22.34 3.31
CA THR A 649 10.55 -23.00 2.08
C THR A 649 12.07 -22.91 1.88
N VAL A 650 12.67 -21.75 2.18
CA VAL A 650 14.12 -21.56 2.10
C VAL A 650 14.85 -22.45 3.10
N GLU A 651 14.37 -22.47 4.35
CA GLU A 651 14.90 -23.36 5.40
C GLU A 651 14.82 -24.84 5.00
N VAL A 652 13.75 -25.28 4.32
CA VAL A 652 13.68 -26.67 3.83
C VAL A 652 14.83 -26.97 2.88
N PHE A 653 15.12 -26.08 1.93
CA PHE A 653 16.25 -26.26 1.01
C PHE A 653 17.60 -26.20 1.72
N VAL A 654 17.79 -25.29 2.67
CA VAL A 654 19.00 -25.23 3.51
C VAL A 654 19.20 -26.54 4.27
N GLN A 655 18.17 -27.10 4.90
CA GLN A 655 18.26 -28.39 5.58
C GLN A 655 18.55 -29.54 4.61
N MET A 656 18.00 -29.51 3.38
CA MET A 656 18.35 -30.48 2.35
C MET A 656 19.82 -30.37 1.93
N MET A 657 20.36 -29.16 1.78
CA MET A 657 21.76 -28.91 1.44
C MET A 657 22.71 -29.56 2.47
N HIS A 658 22.50 -29.31 3.76
CA HIS A 658 23.27 -29.93 4.84
C HIS A 658 23.24 -31.48 4.82
N VAL A 659 22.14 -32.07 4.37
CA VAL A 659 22.03 -33.52 4.20
C VAL A 659 22.81 -33.97 2.95
N TYR A 660 22.72 -33.24 1.84
CA TYR A 660 23.42 -33.55 0.60
C TYR A 660 24.93 -33.39 0.70
N GLU A 661 25.45 -32.46 1.50
CA GLU A 661 26.89 -32.37 1.81
C GLU A 661 27.48 -33.70 2.29
N LYS A 662 26.66 -34.53 2.95
CA LYS A 662 27.07 -35.85 3.45
C LYS A 662 26.78 -36.98 2.47
N LEU A 663 25.68 -36.89 1.73
CA LEU A 663 25.12 -38.01 0.96
C LEU A 663 25.34 -37.90 -0.57
N ALA A 664 25.31 -36.70 -1.12
CA ALA A 664 25.49 -36.42 -2.55
C ALA A 664 25.93 -34.95 -2.78
N PRO A 665 27.20 -34.60 -2.49
CA PRO A 665 27.68 -33.22 -2.54
C PRO A 665 27.46 -32.51 -3.87
N GLN A 666 27.41 -33.26 -4.98
CA GLN A 666 27.14 -32.72 -6.31
C GLN A 666 25.75 -32.07 -6.45
N LEU A 667 24.83 -32.28 -5.51
CA LEU A 667 23.51 -31.66 -5.49
C LEU A 667 23.44 -30.37 -4.65
N CYS A 668 24.50 -30.00 -3.92
CA CYS A 668 24.50 -28.81 -3.07
C CYS A 668 24.27 -27.54 -3.88
N GLU A 669 24.96 -27.37 -5.01
CA GLU A 669 24.77 -26.20 -5.90
C GLU A 669 23.34 -26.11 -6.44
N VAL A 670 22.76 -27.25 -6.85
CA VAL A 670 21.38 -27.31 -7.34
C VAL A 670 20.39 -26.87 -6.25
N VAL A 671 20.61 -27.32 -5.01
CA VAL A 671 19.74 -26.95 -3.88
C VAL A 671 19.94 -25.49 -3.47
N LYS A 672 21.18 -24.98 -3.55
CA LYS A 672 21.50 -23.57 -3.32
C LYS A 672 20.76 -22.68 -4.32
N GLU A 673 20.78 -23.02 -5.61
CA GLU A 673 20.00 -22.31 -6.64
C GLU A 673 18.50 -22.31 -6.32
N TYR A 674 17.92 -23.45 -5.93
CA TYR A 674 16.52 -23.53 -5.53
C TYR A 674 16.19 -22.71 -4.28
N ALA A 675 17.08 -22.69 -3.29
CA ALA A 675 16.95 -21.86 -2.10
C ALA A 675 16.99 -20.36 -2.47
N THR A 676 17.90 -19.95 -3.35
CA THR A 676 17.99 -18.58 -3.86
C THR A 676 16.72 -18.16 -4.60
N VAL A 677 16.18 -18.99 -5.49
CA VAL A 677 14.91 -18.68 -6.19
C VAL A 677 13.75 -18.61 -5.21
N ALA A 678 13.65 -19.52 -4.24
CA ALA A 678 12.61 -19.48 -3.21
C ALA A 678 12.70 -18.20 -2.36
N TYR A 679 13.91 -17.80 -1.97
CA TYR A 679 14.15 -16.56 -1.23
C TYR A 679 13.75 -15.35 -2.07
N ARG A 680 14.18 -15.30 -3.33
CA ARG A 680 13.83 -14.24 -4.28
C ARG A 680 12.32 -14.09 -4.42
N ILE A 681 11.58 -15.20 -4.59
CA ILE A 681 10.11 -15.20 -4.64
C ILE A 681 9.52 -14.66 -3.34
N TYR A 682 10.10 -15.00 -2.18
CA TYR A 682 9.56 -14.60 -0.88
C TYR A 682 9.84 -13.15 -0.51
N CYS A 683 11.10 -12.72 -0.62
CA CYS A 683 11.57 -11.39 -0.20
C CYS A 683 11.45 -10.34 -1.31
N GLY A 684 11.29 -10.77 -2.57
CA GLY A 684 11.27 -9.88 -3.74
C GLY A 684 12.67 -9.58 -4.28
N GLU A 685 13.71 -10.02 -3.60
CA GLU A 685 15.12 -9.88 -3.95
C GLU A 685 15.91 -11.03 -3.30
N ASP A 686 17.18 -11.17 -3.66
CA ASP A 686 18.11 -12.18 -3.15
C ASP A 686 19.49 -11.63 -2.77
N VAL A 687 19.68 -10.31 -2.79
CA VAL A 687 20.94 -9.67 -2.38
C VAL A 687 21.15 -9.74 -0.87
N THR A 688 20.07 -9.89 -0.09
CA THR A 688 20.13 -10.01 1.37
C THR A 688 20.09 -11.46 1.88
N ILE A 689 20.08 -12.46 0.99
CA ILE A 689 19.90 -13.87 1.39
C ILE A 689 20.95 -14.33 2.41
N SER A 690 22.20 -13.91 2.24
CA SER A 690 23.31 -14.31 3.12
C SER A 690 23.24 -13.70 4.52
N GLU A 691 22.43 -12.66 4.73
CA GLU A 691 22.21 -12.08 6.06
C GLU A 691 21.39 -13.02 6.95
N LEU A 692 20.46 -13.77 6.35
CA LEU A 692 19.62 -14.74 7.05
C LEU A 692 20.14 -16.17 6.94
N TYR A 693 20.78 -16.50 5.82
CA TYR A 693 21.30 -17.81 5.50
C TYR A 693 22.76 -17.70 5.03
N PRO A 694 23.72 -17.57 5.96
CA PRO A 694 25.14 -17.39 5.61
C PRO A 694 25.70 -18.51 4.72
N GLU A 695 25.17 -19.73 4.82
CA GLU A 695 25.59 -20.86 3.99
C GLU A 695 25.24 -20.68 2.50
N LEU A 696 24.28 -19.81 2.18
CA LEU A 696 23.85 -19.52 0.81
C LEU A 696 24.61 -18.37 0.16
N LYS A 697 25.63 -17.80 0.84
CA LYS A 697 26.44 -16.71 0.30
C LYS A 697 27.01 -17.09 -1.08
N GLN A 698 26.79 -16.23 -2.07
CA GLN A 698 27.43 -16.35 -3.38
C GLN A 698 28.89 -15.88 -3.22
N GLU A 699 29.85 -16.65 -3.74
CA GLU A 699 31.27 -16.28 -3.72
C GLU A 699 31.57 -15.12 -4.66
#